data_AF-A0A9D2IDH5-F1
#
_entry.id   AF-A0A9D2IDH5-F1
#
_cell.length_a   1.000
_cell.length_b   1.000
_cell.length_c   1.000
_cell.angle_alpha   90.00
_cell.angle_beta   90.00
_cell.angle_gamma   90.00
#
_symmetry.space_group_name_H-M   'P 1'
#
loop_
_entity.id
_entity.type
_entity.pdbx_description
1 polymer ?
#
loop_
_entity_poly.entity_id
_entity_poly.type
_entity_poly.pdbx_seq_one_letter_code
_entity_poly.pdbx_strand_id
1 'polypeptide(L)'
;MKKLWIMVLTAVLLFSSIFLNTASVFAEETDKELEFDYTDVLDDLQGSTDGAGNVFDIKNYPKDENGNIQLYTFIEYGYSYAANMRENYALYLYIYNPATRAIEVTSELNTAMFAVGYDNTGEPNKYEKFTLQFCNRSTGDYNYLFYKFRVIDHKSADGKTIGERVKSAEREYVISGVEFLMRDTGDVEDYGVGGRYRFSGYAAGYGADPDAGSTLKCTRAPLETVELDVGSTYYRYPTSLDTAQQIVSAYFAVDNELIEKYGELYAIEAEYYEYLTSPLIVTKNQDFYDDIYHGWLGKDIGAFNSSCGWGFYHVSDDIYSGDAAFNYTDDAKFHLRNPSYPTMSEGYDVISKIVSIFYSGGQNADDYFLTSEDIEKHFEYYTQEFGNGTAYKGYNDDLFSGGEGYTRIEKTSDNLFDLEGFTTGSGFWDFWYSLIAGIDNEALYDIEPIHAVTAEDLRSDDLSNDLLIAPADTETFTAYCDAQMAQGKTVFLFRYAVSEYTEDSMYSLLEYSSDGYYATNHMNYTTDVSIRQEYVYLGFDIISLTFKGEDGMLTVLPVVADPIDVIPDSEGMGDVIDNTNPDPPVPWWVWLIVGIALVIVLYFVIVKMLGLKRWVWLLVSVAVIVLFVVAIPYLTGLFT
;
A
#
# COMPACT_ATOMS: atom_id res chain seq x y z
N MET A 1 9.09 -48.85 16.11
CA MET A 1 9.96 -48.20 15.11
C MET A 1 9.29 -48.01 13.75
N LYS A 2 8.93 -49.05 12.98
CA LYS A 2 8.27 -48.87 11.66
C LYS A 2 6.95 -48.06 11.66
N LYS A 3 6.13 -48.16 12.71
CA LYS A 3 4.89 -47.37 12.83
C LYS A 3 5.10 -45.89 13.22
N LEU A 4 6.21 -45.59 13.92
CA LEU A 4 6.58 -44.23 14.31
C LEU A 4 7.14 -43.47 13.10
N TRP A 5 7.92 -44.14 12.26
CA TRP A 5 8.42 -43.60 11.00
C TRP A 5 7.30 -43.31 9.98
N ILE A 6 6.25 -44.14 9.94
CA ILE A 6 5.10 -43.89 9.07
C ILE A 6 4.30 -42.68 9.57
N MET A 7 4.06 -42.55 10.89
CA MET A 7 3.37 -41.36 11.44
C MET A 7 4.15 -40.05 11.24
N VAL A 8 5.47 -40.06 11.39
CA VAL A 8 6.30 -38.86 11.15
C VAL A 8 6.32 -38.50 9.66
N LEU A 9 6.37 -39.48 8.75
CA LEU A 9 6.25 -39.20 7.30
C LEU A 9 4.87 -38.66 6.93
N THR A 10 3.79 -39.15 7.55
CA THR A 10 2.42 -38.66 7.29
C THR A 10 2.20 -37.27 7.87
N ALA A 11 2.80 -36.94 9.02
CA ALA A 11 2.76 -35.59 9.59
C ALA A 11 3.57 -34.58 8.77
N VAL A 12 4.73 -34.97 8.23
CA VAL A 12 5.53 -34.11 7.33
C VAL A 12 4.86 -33.91 5.96
N LEU A 13 4.12 -34.91 5.47
CA LEU A 13 3.31 -34.77 4.25
C LEU A 13 2.01 -33.97 4.45
N LEU A 14 1.49 -33.89 5.68
CA LEU A 14 0.32 -33.05 6.03
C LEU A 14 0.72 -31.61 6.39
N PHE A 15 1.96 -31.38 6.85
CA PHE A 15 2.48 -30.02 7.09
C PHE A 15 3.05 -29.34 5.84
N SER A 16 3.41 -30.09 4.80
CA SER A 16 3.83 -29.54 3.51
C SER A 16 2.66 -29.10 2.61
N SER A 17 1.42 -29.44 2.98
CA SER A 17 0.21 -28.98 2.28
C SER A 17 -0.43 -27.71 2.86
N ILE A 18 0.17 -27.10 3.90
CA ILE A 18 -0.34 -25.86 4.54
C ILE A 18 0.53 -24.63 4.23
N PHE A 19 1.68 -24.80 3.56
CA PHE A 19 2.56 -23.70 3.11
C PHE A 19 2.94 -23.81 1.62
N LEU A 20 2.02 -24.32 0.81
CA LEU A 20 2.12 -24.15 -0.64
C LEU A 20 1.25 -22.95 -1.00
N ASN A 21 1.82 -21.75 -0.85
CA ASN A 21 1.45 -20.63 -1.71
C ASN A 21 1.68 -21.10 -3.13
N THR A 22 0.61 -21.57 -3.77
CA THR A 22 0.61 -21.72 -5.21
C THR A 22 0.62 -20.31 -5.75
N ALA A 23 1.81 -19.78 -6.03
CA ALA A 23 1.96 -18.90 -7.17
C ALA A 23 1.31 -19.65 -8.33
N SER A 24 0.08 -19.29 -8.65
CA SER A 24 -0.62 -19.80 -9.81
C SER A 24 0.18 -19.34 -11.01
N VAL A 25 1.06 -20.22 -11.49
CA VAL A 25 1.67 -20.08 -12.81
C VAL A 25 0.54 -20.31 -13.80
N PHE A 26 -0.14 -19.22 -14.15
CA PHE A 26 -1.14 -19.21 -15.20
C PHE A 26 -0.43 -19.52 -16.53
N ALA A 27 -0.93 -20.51 -17.27
CA ALA A 27 -0.53 -20.69 -18.66
C ALA A 27 -1.22 -19.56 -19.45
N GLU A 28 -0.49 -18.48 -19.66
CA GLU A 28 -0.91 -17.31 -20.43
C GLU A 28 -1.02 -17.66 -21.92
N GLU A 29 -2.03 -17.15 -22.63
CA GLU A 29 -2.23 -17.37 -24.09
C GLU A 29 -1.33 -16.45 -24.94
N THR A 30 -0.23 -15.91 -24.38
CA THR A 30 0.63 -14.87 -24.98
C THR A 30 1.32 -15.28 -26.28
N ASP A 31 1.59 -16.56 -26.49
CA ASP A 31 2.34 -17.07 -27.65
C ASP A 31 1.50 -17.37 -28.91
N LYS A 32 0.18 -17.13 -28.87
CA LYS A 32 -0.71 -17.42 -30.01
C LYS A 32 -0.64 -16.29 -31.03
N GLU A 33 0.07 -16.47 -32.13
CA GLU A 33 0.04 -15.51 -33.25
C GLU A 33 -1.21 -15.72 -34.12
N LEU A 34 -2.06 -14.69 -34.24
CA LEU A 34 -3.21 -14.70 -35.15
C LEU A 34 -2.95 -13.77 -36.34
N GLU A 35 -3.27 -14.21 -37.56
CA GLU A 35 -3.09 -13.37 -38.75
C GLU A 35 -3.82 -12.02 -38.64
N PHE A 36 -4.95 -12.01 -37.92
CA PHE A 36 -5.73 -10.80 -37.69
C PHE A 36 -5.02 -9.80 -36.75
N ASP A 37 -4.02 -10.20 -35.97
CA ASP A 37 -3.23 -9.27 -35.15
C ASP A 37 -2.42 -8.28 -36.02
N TYR A 38 -2.10 -8.67 -37.25
CA TYR A 38 -1.19 -7.93 -38.14
C TYR A 38 -1.88 -7.06 -39.18
N THR A 39 -3.22 -7.03 -39.22
CA THR A 39 -3.97 -6.14 -40.11
C THR A 39 -3.93 -4.70 -39.60
N ASP A 40 -3.88 -3.74 -40.53
CA ASP A 40 -3.87 -2.32 -40.18
C ASP A 40 -5.23 -1.89 -39.60
N VAL A 41 -5.20 -1.13 -38.52
CA VAL A 41 -6.42 -0.72 -37.81
C VAL A 41 -7.37 0.08 -38.70
N LEU A 42 -6.85 0.93 -39.59
CA LEU A 42 -7.69 1.73 -40.49
C LEU A 42 -8.18 0.91 -41.68
N ASP A 43 -7.40 -0.06 -42.16
CA ASP A 43 -7.85 -1.01 -43.18
C ASP A 43 -9.02 -1.86 -42.67
N ASP A 44 -8.97 -2.31 -41.41
CA ASP A 44 -10.05 -3.07 -40.77
C ASP A 44 -11.32 -2.23 -40.60
N LEU A 45 -11.16 -0.96 -40.23
CA LEU A 45 -12.29 -0.04 -40.06
C LEU A 45 -12.87 0.42 -41.40
N GLN A 46 -12.06 0.46 -42.47
CA GLN A 46 -12.49 0.93 -43.78
C GLN A 46 -13.55 0.02 -44.39
N GLY A 47 -14.71 0.60 -44.73
CA GLY A 47 -15.84 -0.15 -45.28
C GLY A 47 -16.70 -0.86 -44.22
N SER A 48 -16.34 -0.77 -42.94
CA SER A 48 -17.24 -1.15 -41.85
C SER A 48 -18.46 -0.23 -41.81
N THR A 49 -19.59 -0.74 -41.33
CA THR A 49 -20.84 0.02 -41.19
C THR A 49 -21.39 -0.10 -39.78
N ASP A 50 -21.89 1.00 -39.23
CA ASP A 50 -22.60 0.99 -37.95
C ASP A 50 -23.97 0.29 -38.05
N GLY A 51 -24.68 0.19 -36.92
CA GLY A 51 -26.02 -0.41 -36.85
C GLY A 51 -27.10 0.34 -37.66
N ALA A 52 -26.83 1.57 -38.09
CA ALA A 52 -27.69 2.36 -38.97
C ALA A 52 -27.28 2.25 -40.47
N GLY A 53 -26.20 1.53 -40.77
CA GLY A 53 -25.66 1.36 -42.12
C GLY A 53 -24.75 2.50 -42.59
N ASN A 54 -24.32 3.40 -41.70
CA ASN A 54 -23.36 4.44 -42.04
C ASN A 54 -21.97 3.83 -42.14
N VAL A 55 -21.29 4.07 -43.26
CA VAL A 55 -19.91 3.61 -43.48
C VAL A 55 -18.96 4.43 -42.60
N PHE A 56 -17.96 3.78 -42.03
CA PHE A 56 -16.89 4.47 -41.31
C PHE A 56 -16.23 5.54 -42.19
N ASP A 57 -16.17 6.77 -41.66
CA ASP A 57 -15.41 7.88 -42.21
C ASP A 57 -14.56 8.46 -41.09
N ILE A 58 -13.23 8.40 -41.27
CA ILE A 58 -12.25 8.91 -40.31
C ILE A 58 -12.46 10.40 -39.99
N LYS A 59 -13.10 11.17 -40.89
CA LYS A 59 -13.42 12.58 -40.65
C LYS A 59 -14.43 12.81 -39.52
N ASN A 60 -15.19 11.78 -39.14
CA ASN A 60 -16.11 11.85 -38.01
C ASN A 60 -15.39 11.70 -36.66
N TYR A 61 -14.09 11.42 -36.68
CA TYR A 61 -13.25 11.15 -35.51
C TYR A 61 -12.06 12.13 -35.50
N PRO A 62 -12.31 13.44 -35.28
CA PRO A 62 -11.26 14.46 -35.32
C PRO A 62 -10.38 14.41 -34.06
N LYS A 63 -9.12 14.83 -34.17
CA LYS A 63 -8.29 15.06 -32.99
C LYS A 63 -8.92 16.13 -32.09
N ASP A 64 -8.83 15.92 -30.79
CA ASP A 64 -9.27 16.84 -29.74
C ASP A 64 -8.34 16.71 -28.54
N GLU A 65 -7.59 17.77 -28.25
CA GLU A 65 -6.60 17.82 -27.16
C GLU A 65 -7.21 17.56 -25.77
N ASN A 66 -8.52 17.77 -25.61
CA ASN A 66 -9.23 17.50 -24.35
C ASN A 66 -10.12 16.25 -24.42
N GLY A 67 -10.00 15.47 -25.51
CA GLY A 67 -10.81 14.28 -25.71
C GLY A 67 -10.23 13.08 -24.96
N ASN A 68 -11.11 12.31 -24.32
CA ASN A 68 -10.73 11.07 -23.64
C ASN A 68 -10.72 9.87 -24.59
N ILE A 69 -9.94 8.85 -24.24
CA ILE A 69 -9.95 7.55 -24.90
C ILE A 69 -11.36 6.95 -24.87
N GLN A 70 -11.75 6.31 -25.97
CA GLN A 70 -13.07 5.69 -26.14
C GLN A 70 -12.94 4.34 -26.85
N LEU A 71 -13.77 3.38 -26.44
CA LEU A 71 -13.97 2.16 -27.23
C LEU A 71 -14.83 2.48 -28.46
N TYR A 72 -14.19 2.53 -29.63
CA TYR A 72 -14.88 2.73 -30.91
C TYR A 72 -15.71 1.51 -31.28
N THR A 73 -15.10 0.32 -31.26
CA THR A 73 -15.81 -0.94 -31.50
C THR A 73 -15.14 -2.12 -30.84
N PHE A 74 -15.93 -3.15 -30.57
CA PHE A 74 -15.51 -4.42 -30.01
C PHE A 74 -15.81 -5.54 -31.01
N ILE A 75 -14.82 -6.38 -31.30
CA ILE A 75 -14.90 -7.39 -32.35
C ILE A 75 -14.70 -8.78 -31.74
N GLU A 76 -15.68 -9.66 -31.99
CA GLU A 76 -15.51 -11.10 -31.84
C GLU A 76 -14.99 -11.70 -33.15
N TYR A 77 -13.79 -12.27 -33.12
CA TYR A 77 -13.20 -12.94 -34.28
C TYR A 77 -13.14 -14.44 -34.04
N GLY A 78 -13.48 -15.24 -35.06
CA GLY A 78 -13.21 -16.68 -35.07
C GLY A 78 -13.95 -17.54 -34.03
N TYR A 79 -15.00 -17.05 -33.37
CA TYR A 79 -15.80 -17.91 -32.49
C TYR A 79 -16.58 -18.95 -33.31
N SER A 80 -16.56 -20.20 -32.86
CA SER A 80 -17.38 -21.27 -33.42
C SER A 80 -18.14 -22.06 -32.34
N TYR A 81 -19.27 -22.67 -32.71
CA TYR A 81 -20.01 -23.57 -31.81
C TYR A 81 -19.21 -24.82 -31.44
N ALA A 82 -18.31 -25.27 -32.32
CA ALA A 82 -17.45 -26.43 -32.06
C ALA A 82 -16.12 -25.96 -31.46
N ALA A 83 -15.79 -26.42 -30.25
CA ALA A 83 -14.59 -25.98 -29.54
C ALA A 83 -13.30 -26.21 -30.34
N ASN A 84 -13.22 -27.30 -31.10
CA ASN A 84 -12.08 -27.61 -31.96
C ASN A 84 -11.95 -26.72 -33.21
N MET A 85 -12.89 -25.80 -33.44
CA MET A 85 -12.85 -24.80 -34.52
C MET A 85 -12.63 -23.37 -33.98
N ARG A 86 -12.24 -23.24 -32.72
CA ARG A 86 -11.95 -21.95 -32.05
C ARG A 86 -10.46 -21.60 -32.05
N GLU A 87 -9.66 -22.23 -32.89
CA GLU A 87 -8.21 -21.96 -32.97
C GLU A 87 -7.92 -20.48 -33.25
N ASN A 88 -8.77 -19.80 -34.02
CA ASN A 88 -8.63 -18.38 -34.32
C ASN A 88 -9.53 -17.48 -33.45
N TYR A 89 -10.16 -18.03 -32.41
CA TYR A 89 -10.99 -17.23 -31.53
C TYR A 89 -10.14 -16.19 -30.79
N ALA A 90 -10.57 -14.94 -30.87
CA ALA A 90 -10.01 -13.83 -30.12
C ALA A 90 -11.01 -12.66 -30.04
N LEU A 91 -10.78 -11.78 -29.08
CA LEU A 91 -11.53 -10.55 -28.87
C LEU A 91 -10.63 -9.35 -29.11
N TYR A 92 -11.12 -8.36 -29.85
CA TYR A 92 -10.35 -7.16 -30.19
C TYR A 92 -11.08 -5.90 -29.78
N LEU A 93 -10.31 -4.96 -29.22
CA LEU A 93 -10.75 -3.62 -28.86
C LEU A 93 -10.15 -2.63 -29.87
N TYR A 94 -11.03 -1.84 -30.49
CA TYR A 94 -10.65 -0.73 -31.34
C TYR A 94 -10.85 0.54 -30.54
N ILE A 95 -9.75 1.20 -30.24
CA ILE A 95 -9.71 2.36 -29.36
C ILE A 95 -9.59 3.61 -30.22
N TYR A 96 -10.43 4.60 -29.95
CA TYR A 96 -10.32 5.96 -30.47
C TYR A 96 -9.69 6.85 -29.40
N ASN A 97 -8.58 7.49 -29.76
CA ASN A 97 -7.77 8.32 -28.88
C ASN A 97 -7.69 9.76 -29.45
N PRO A 98 -8.71 10.59 -29.22
CA PRO A 98 -8.81 11.93 -29.79
C PRO A 98 -7.65 12.86 -29.38
N ALA A 99 -7.18 12.78 -28.14
CA ALA A 99 -6.04 13.59 -27.66
C ALA A 99 -4.70 13.15 -28.26
N THR A 100 -4.65 11.98 -28.93
CA THR A 100 -3.43 11.43 -29.54
C THR A 100 -2.28 11.24 -28.56
N ARG A 101 -2.60 11.10 -27.26
CA ARG A 101 -1.63 10.77 -26.21
C ARG A 101 -1.04 9.38 -26.46
N ALA A 102 0.25 9.22 -26.21
CA ALA A 102 0.96 7.99 -26.53
C ALA A 102 0.79 6.96 -25.40
N ILE A 103 0.29 5.77 -25.75
CA ILE A 103 0.18 4.63 -24.84
C ILE A 103 1.49 3.85 -24.85
N GLU A 104 1.95 3.36 -23.70
CA GLU A 104 3.05 2.40 -23.61
C GLU A 104 2.56 1.01 -24.02
N VAL A 105 2.52 0.78 -25.32
CA VAL A 105 1.87 -0.37 -25.95
C VAL A 105 2.46 -1.74 -25.61
N THR A 106 3.66 -1.80 -25.02
CA THR A 106 4.27 -3.05 -24.55
C THR A 106 4.03 -3.33 -23.08
N SER A 107 3.33 -2.43 -22.36
CA SER A 107 3.05 -2.61 -20.93
C SER A 107 1.99 -3.68 -20.70
N GLU A 108 2.26 -4.58 -19.74
CA GLU A 108 1.29 -5.54 -19.22
C GLU A 108 0.21 -4.87 -18.36
N LEU A 109 0.43 -3.60 -17.96
CA LEU A 109 -0.56 -2.77 -17.26
C LEU A 109 -1.67 -2.25 -18.16
N ASN A 110 -1.57 -2.47 -19.48
CA ASN A 110 -2.69 -2.17 -20.38
C ASN A 110 -3.72 -3.29 -20.22
N THR A 111 -4.90 -2.99 -19.67
CA THR A 111 -5.90 -4.02 -19.37
C THR A 111 -7.31 -3.61 -19.82
N ALA A 112 -8.21 -4.58 -19.86
CA ALA A 112 -9.64 -4.36 -20.00
C ALA A 112 -10.39 -5.17 -18.95
N MET A 113 -11.36 -4.55 -18.28
CA MET A 113 -12.14 -5.21 -17.25
C MET A 113 -13.40 -5.86 -17.82
N PHE A 114 -13.52 -7.18 -17.64
CA PHE A 114 -14.63 -8.01 -18.14
C PHE A 114 -15.41 -8.65 -17.01
N ALA A 115 -16.73 -8.79 -17.19
CA ALA A 115 -17.52 -9.65 -16.32
C ALA A 115 -17.21 -11.13 -16.55
N VAL A 116 -16.86 -11.83 -15.47
CA VAL A 116 -16.54 -13.27 -15.45
C VAL A 116 -17.54 -14.09 -14.63
N GLY A 117 -18.39 -13.43 -13.84
CA GLY A 117 -19.45 -14.05 -13.05
C GLY A 117 -20.80 -13.41 -13.34
N TYR A 118 -21.85 -14.22 -13.30
CA TYR A 118 -23.24 -13.78 -13.48
C TYR A 118 -24.12 -14.45 -12.43
N ASP A 119 -25.10 -13.72 -11.93
CA ASP A 119 -26.09 -14.24 -10.99
C ASP A 119 -27.16 -15.11 -11.71
N ASN A 120 -28.16 -15.56 -10.96
CA ASN A 120 -29.25 -16.37 -11.52
C ASN A 120 -30.19 -15.60 -12.45
N THR A 121 -30.17 -14.26 -12.42
CA THR A 121 -30.95 -13.39 -13.30
C THR A 121 -30.22 -13.07 -14.60
N GLY A 122 -28.92 -13.38 -14.66
CA GLY A 122 -28.04 -13.10 -15.80
C GLY A 122 -27.36 -11.74 -15.69
N GLU A 123 -27.39 -11.12 -14.51
CA GLU A 123 -26.70 -9.86 -14.24
C GLU A 123 -25.25 -10.15 -13.79
N PRO A 124 -24.26 -9.39 -14.30
CA PRO A 124 -22.87 -9.51 -13.86
C PRO A 124 -22.71 -9.36 -12.35
N ASN A 125 -21.90 -10.22 -11.74
CA ASN A 125 -21.62 -10.16 -10.30
C ASN A 125 -20.15 -10.42 -9.93
N LYS A 126 -19.27 -10.59 -10.92
CA LYS A 126 -17.81 -10.64 -10.74
C LYS A 126 -17.13 -10.10 -11.99
N TYR A 127 -16.04 -9.38 -11.80
CA TYR A 127 -15.26 -8.76 -12.86
C TYR A 127 -13.80 -9.18 -12.73
N GLU A 128 -13.05 -9.27 -13.83
CA GLU A 128 -11.60 -9.52 -13.82
C GLU A 128 -10.96 -8.66 -14.91
N LYS A 129 -9.72 -8.20 -14.67
CA LYS A 129 -8.90 -7.54 -15.68
C LYS A 129 -8.22 -8.57 -16.58
N PHE A 130 -8.13 -8.25 -17.86
CA PHE A 130 -7.45 -9.04 -18.87
C PHE A 130 -6.44 -8.17 -19.60
N THR A 131 -5.19 -8.64 -19.69
CA THR A 131 -4.10 -7.93 -20.37
C THR A 131 -4.42 -7.71 -21.85
N LEU A 132 -4.04 -6.53 -22.35
CA LEU A 132 -4.22 -6.12 -23.72
C LEU A 132 -2.89 -6.21 -24.47
N GLN A 133 -2.87 -7.06 -25.49
CA GLN A 133 -1.75 -7.12 -26.42
C GLN A 133 -1.96 -6.12 -27.56
N PHE A 134 -0.97 -5.27 -27.76
CA PHE A 134 -0.97 -4.35 -28.89
C PHE A 134 -0.85 -5.07 -30.24
N CYS A 135 -1.74 -4.74 -31.17
CA CYS A 135 -1.74 -5.26 -32.53
C CYS A 135 -1.21 -4.22 -33.52
N ASN A 136 -1.88 -3.07 -33.57
CA ASN A 136 -1.61 -2.03 -34.56
C ASN A 136 -2.12 -0.66 -34.06
N ARG A 137 -1.59 0.43 -34.63
CA ARG A 137 -2.15 1.77 -34.48
C ARG A 137 -2.12 2.52 -35.79
N SER A 138 -3.00 3.50 -35.93
CA SER A 138 -2.97 4.44 -37.05
C SER A 138 -1.67 5.24 -37.05
N THR A 139 -1.16 5.53 -38.25
CA THR A 139 0.09 6.25 -38.49
C THR A 139 -0.13 7.46 -39.43
N GLY A 140 0.93 8.20 -39.76
CA GLY A 140 0.85 9.36 -40.65
C GLY A 140 0.07 10.53 -40.05
N ASP A 141 -0.82 11.15 -40.84
CA ASP A 141 -1.64 12.29 -40.40
C ASP A 141 -2.56 11.94 -39.21
N TYR A 142 -2.89 10.66 -39.06
CA TYR A 142 -3.73 10.10 -38.01
C TYR A 142 -2.92 9.34 -36.94
N ASN A 143 -1.62 9.60 -36.82
CA ASN A 143 -0.78 8.91 -35.83
C ASN A 143 -1.38 8.97 -34.41
N TYR A 144 -1.40 7.83 -33.72
CA TYR A 144 -1.96 7.65 -32.36
C TYR A 144 -3.48 7.87 -32.22
N LEU A 145 -4.22 8.07 -33.31
CA LEU A 145 -5.66 8.35 -33.24
C LEU A 145 -6.51 7.09 -33.03
N PHE A 146 -6.10 5.96 -33.61
CA PHE A 146 -6.76 4.67 -33.46
C PHE A 146 -5.75 3.61 -33.05
N TYR A 147 -6.15 2.75 -32.13
CA TYR A 147 -5.38 1.56 -31.73
C TYR A 147 -6.24 0.31 -31.86
N LYS A 148 -5.58 -0.81 -32.12
CA LYS A 148 -6.13 -2.15 -32.09
C LYS A 148 -5.39 -2.93 -31.02
N PHE A 149 -6.14 -3.47 -30.07
CA PHE A 149 -5.64 -4.38 -29.04
C PHE A 149 -6.39 -5.70 -29.11
N ARG A 150 -5.68 -6.79 -28.82
CA ARG A 150 -6.27 -8.11 -28.58
C ARG A 150 -6.32 -8.37 -27.07
N VAL A 151 -7.43 -8.92 -26.61
CA VAL A 151 -7.55 -9.44 -25.24
C VAL A 151 -6.78 -10.74 -25.13
N ILE A 152 -5.84 -10.83 -24.18
CA ILE A 152 -5.20 -12.08 -23.80
C ILE A 152 -6.13 -12.80 -22.83
N ASP A 153 -6.78 -13.87 -23.30
CA ASP A 153 -7.74 -14.64 -22.51
C ASP A 153 -6.98 -15.55 -21.53
N HIS A 154 -7.42 -15.60 -20.27
CA HIS A 154 -6.91 -16.50 -19.25
C HIS A 154 -8.05 -17.25 -18.56
N LYS A 155 -7.70 -18.30 -17.83
CA LYS A 155 -8.67 -19.02 -17.01
C LYS A 155 -8.89 -18.29 -15.70
N SER A 156 -10.12 -17.82 -15.50
CA SER A 156 -10.59 -17.27 -14.23
C SER A 156 -10.64 -18.35 -13.13
N ALA A 157 -10.98 -17.96 -11.91
CA ALA A 157 -11.08 -18.86 -10.76
C ALA A 157 -12.02 -20.07 -10.96
N ASP A 158 -13.01 -19.98 -11.87
CA ASP A 158 -13.91 -21.08 -12.24
C ASP A 158 -13.29 -22.08 -13.24
N GLY A 159 -12.04 -21.88 -13.64
CA GLY A 159 -11.26 -22.73 -14.53
C GLY A 159 -11.62 -22.56 -16.02
N LYS A 160 -12.38 -21.51 -16.38
CA LYS A 160 -12.82 -21.24 -17.75
C LYS A 160 -12.21 -19.96 -18.30
N THR A 161 -11.91 -20.02 -19.58
CA THR A 161 -11.65 -18.86 -20.44
C THR A 161 -12.95 -18.11 -20.77
N ILE A 162 -12.85 -16.87 -21.24
CA ILE A 162 -14.00 -16.11 -21.74
C ILE A 162 -14.72 -16.90 -22.84
N GLY A 163 -13.98 -17.48 -23.79
CA GLY A 163 -14.54 -18.27 -24.89
C GLY A 163 -15.30 -19.53 -24.45
N GLU A 164 -14.97 -20.11 -23.30
CA GLU A 164 -15.67 -21.25 -22.70
C GLU A 164 -16.92 -20.82 -21.90
N ARG A 165 -16.94 -19.58 -21.38
CA ARG A 165 -18.03 -19.04 -20.56
C ARG A 165 -19.25 -18.65 -21.37
N VAL A 166 -19.03 -18.11 -22.57
CA VAL A 166 -20.13 -17.60 -23.41
C VAL A 166 -21.01 -18.72 -23.98
N LYS A 167 -22.30 -18.40 -24.18
CA LYS A 167 -23.27 -19.35 -24.73
C LYS A 167 -23.19 -19.31 -26.26
N SER A 168 -23.05 -20.48 -26.90
CA SER A 168 -22.87 -20.53 -28.37
C SER A 168 -23.99 -19.85 -29.18
N ALA A 169 -25.23 -19.86 -28.69
CA ALA A 169 -26.36 -19.26 -29.39
C ALA A 169 -26.35 -17.71 -29.37
N GLU A 170 -25.93 -17.13 -28.25
CA GLU A 170 -25.79 -15.69 -28.04
C GLU A 170 -24.69 -15.48 -27.00
N ARG A 171 -23.60 -14.83 -27.41
CA ARG A 171 -22.39 -14.64 -26.61
C ARG A 171 -22.41 -13.23 -26.07
N GLU A 172 -22.45 -13.11 -24.75
CA GLU A 172 -22.46 -11.82 -24.08
C GLU A 172 -21.10 -11.56 -23.48
N TYR A 173 -20.56 -10.39 -23.79
CA TYR A 173 -19.34 -9.83 -23.22
C TYR A 173 -19.72 -8.52 -22.55
N VAL A 174 -19.40 -8.38 -21.27
CA VAL A 174 -19.65 -7.16 -20.51
C VAL A 174 -18.31 -6.54 -20.16
N ILE A 175 -18.10 -5.30 -20.57
CA ILE A 175 -16.85 -4.55 -20.43
C ILE A 175 -17.17 -3.26 -19.68
N SER A 176 -16.44 -2.95 -18.61
CA SER A 176 -16.63 -1.72 -17.83
C SER A 176 -15.63 -0.63 -18.21
N GLY A 177 -14.34 -0.95 -18.17
CA GLY A 177 -13.23 0.00 -18.36
C GLY A 177 -12.08 -0.59 -19.17
N VAL A 178 -11.18 0.29 -19.59
CA VAL A 178 -9.90 -0.04 -20.20
C VAL A 178 -8.82 0.84 -19.59
N GLU A 179 -7.74 0.20 -19.17
CA GLU A 179 -6.60 0.85 -18.55
C GLU A 179 -5.44 0.92 -19.52
N PHE A 180 -4.75 2.06 -19.53
CA PHE A 180 -3.56 2.24 -20.34
C PHE A 180 -2.47 2.96 -19.55
N LEU A 181 -1.24 2.42 -19.62
CA LEU A 181 -0.05 3.12 -19.15
C LEU A 181 0.28 4.25 -20.14
N MET A 182 0.19 5.49 -19.68
CA MET A 182 0.39 6.67 -20.51
C MET A 182 1.85 7.11 -20.47
N ARG A 183 2.47 7.33 -21.64
CA ARG A 183 3.92 7.64 -21.74
C ARG A 183 4.31 9.02 -21.23
N ASP A 184 3.37 9.96 -21.23
CA ASP A 184 3.60 11.34 -20.83
C ASP A 184 3.55 11.54 -19.32
N THR A 185 2.72 10.77 -18.61
CA THR A 185 2.60 10.80 -17.15
C THR A 185 3.44 9.70 -16.48
N GLY A 186 3.54 8.51 -17.09
CA GLY A 186 4.10 7.33 -16.43
C GLY A 186 3.07 6.57 -15.58
N ASP A 187 1.80 6.97 -15.66
CA ASP A 187 0.71 6.44 -14.85
C ASP A 187 -0.30 5.65 -15.68
N VAL A 188 -1.00 4.75 -15.00
CA VAL A 188 -2.12 4.00 -15.58
C VAL A 188 -3.38 4.83 -15.41
N GLU A 189 -4.08 5.07 -16.52
CA GLU A 189 -5.37 5.77 -16.52
C GLU A 189 -6.48 4.81 -16.98
N ASP A 190 -7.61 4.81 -16.28
CA ASP A 190 -8.80 4.02 -16.60
C ASP A 190 -9.84 4.86 -17.35
N TYR A 191 -10.39 4.27 -18.40
CA TYR A 191 -11.38 4.89 -19.26
C TYR A 191 -12.65 4.07 -19.27
N GLY A 192 -13.74 4.65 -18.76
CA GLY A 192 -15.07 4.06 -18.79
C GLY A 192 -15.55 3.80 -20.22
N VAL A 193 -15.61 2.52 -20.60
CA VAL A 193 -16.08 2.07 -21.93
C VAL A 193 -17.33 1.20 -21.85
N GLY A 194 -18.02 1.26 -20.70
CA GLY A 194 -19.21 0.53 -20.31
C GLY A 194 -20.07 0.03 -21.46
N GLY A 195 -20.23 -1.30 -21.55
CA GLY A 195 -21.09 -1.90 -22.55
C GLY A 195 -21.32 -3.39 -22.38
N ARG A 196 -22.53 -3.82 -22.73
CA ARG A 196 -22.89 -5.22 -22.94
C ARG A 196 -22.96 -5.49 -24.43
N TYR A 197 -22.08 -6.36 -24.92
CA TYR A 197 -21.96 -6.73 -26.33
C TYR A 197 -22.50 -8.14 -26.53
N ARG A 198 -23.55 -8.27 -27.33
CA ARG A 198 -24.20 -9.55 -27.62
C ARG A 198 -23.99 -9.95 -29.06
N PHE A 199 -23.23 -11.03 -29.25
CA PHE A 199 -22.95 -11.60 -30.56
C PHE A 199 -23.85 -12.80 -30.84
N SER A 200 -24.43 -12.82 -32.04
CA SER A 200 -25.20 -13.95 -32.57
C SER A 200 -24.77 -14.28 -33.99
N GLY A 201 -25.04 -15.50 -34.44
CA GLY A 201 -24.48 -15.99 -35.71
C GLY A 201 -22.98 -16.26 -35.62
N TYR A 202 -22.32 -16.38 -36.77
CA TYR A 202 -20.89 -16.71 -36.87
C TYR A 202 -20.24 -15.95 -38.03
N ALA A 203 -18.95 -15.66 -37.89
CA ALA A 203 -18.12 -15.17 -38.98
C ALA A 203 -18.09 -16.21 -40.13
N ALA A 204 -17.78 -15.75 -41.34
CA ALA A 204 -17.70 -16.63 -42.52
C ALA A 204 -16.71 -17.77 -42.25
N GLY A 205 -17.09 -19.01 -42.56
CA GLY A 205 -16.28 -20.20 -42.29
C GLY A 205 -16.35 -20.78 -40.87
N TYR A 206 -16.94 -20.07 -39.89
CA TYR A 206 -17.01 -20.53 -38.48
C TYR A 206 -18.38 -21.09 -38.06
N GLY A 207 -19.38 -20.96 -38.95
CA GLY A 207 -20.70 -21.55 -38.78
C GLY A 207 -20.75 -23.05 -39.10
N ALA A 208 -21.95 -23.64 -39.04
CA ALA A 208 -22.15 -25.04 -39.40
C ALA A 208 -21.97 -25.31 -40.91
N ASP A 209 -22.16 -24.29 -41.74
CA ASP A 209 -21.87 -24.31 -43.17
C ASP A 209 -20.57 -23.51 -43.40
N PRO A 210 -19.45 -24.18 -43.75
CA PRO A 210 -18.16 -23.50 -43.94
C PRO A 210 -18.12 -22.61 -45.18
N ASP A 211 -19.03 -22.81 -46.14
CA ASP A 211 -19.10 -22.03 -47.38
C ASP A 211 -20.04 -20.82 -47.26
N ALA A 212 -20.76 -20.69 -46.14
CA ALA A 212 -21.67 -19.58 -45.90
C ALA A 212 -20.91 -18.28 -45.61
N GLY A 213 -21.43 -17.17 -46.14
CA GLY A 213 -20.98 -15.83 -45.76
C GLY A 213 -21.25 -15.54 -44.28
N SER A 214 -20.69 -14.44 -43.78
CA SER A 214 -20.86 -14.04 -42.38
C SER A 214 -22.33 -13.84 -42.03
N THR A 215 -22.74 -14.44 -40.92
CA THR A 215 -24.05 -14.23 -40.29
C THR A 215 -23.93 -13.50 -38.96
N LEU A 216 -22.69 -13.12 -38.59
CA LEU A 216 -22.37 -12.48 -37.33
C LEU A 216 -23.09 -11.15 -37.19
N LYS A 217 -23.69 -10.94 -36.03
CA LYS A 217 -24.34 -9.68 -35.65
C LYS A 217 -23.97 -9.35 -34.21
N CYS A 218 -23.73 -8.08 -33.94
CA CYS A 218 -23.52 -7.55 -32.61
C CYS A 218 -24.63 -6.56 -32.26
N THR A 219 -25.13 -6.60 -31.03
CA THR A 219 -25.89 -5.51 -30.41
C THR A 219 -25.16 -5.01 -29.18
N ARG A 220 -25.31 -3.72 -28.87
CA ARG A 220 -24.73 -3.09 -27.69
C ARG A 220 -25.84 -2.54 -26.79
N ALA A 221 -25.72 -2.76 -25.49
CA ALA A 221 -26.49 -2.06 -24.46
C ALA A 221 -25.51 -1.34 -23.50
N PRO A 222 -25.93 -0.25 -22.85
CA PRO A 222 -25.10 0.41 -21.84
C PRO A 222 -24.88 -0.50 -20.63
N LEU A 223 -23.80 -0.26 -19.91
CA LEU A 223 -23.51 -0.81 -18.59
C LEU A 223 -23.43 0.37 -17.62
N GLU A 224 -24.04 0.25 -16.45
CA GLU A 224 -23.90 1.22 -15.36
C GLU A 224 -22.58 0.90 -14.62
N THR A 225 -21.71 1.90 -14.52
CA THR A 225 -20.40 1.85 -13.86
C THR A 225 -20.35 2.91 -12.77
N VAL A 226 -19.45 2.77 -11.81
CA VAL A 226 -19.19 3.80 -10.79
C VAL A 226 -17.84 4.42 -11.07
N GLU A 227 -17.82 5.70 -11.45
CA GLU A 227 -16.57 6.45 -11.62
C GLU A 227 -16.12 6.98 -10.25
N LEU A 228 -14.88 6.68 -9.86
CA LEU A 228 -14.32 7.10 -8.57
C LEU A 228 -13.05 7.92 -8.77
N ASP A 229 -12.91 8.91 -7.89
CA ASP A 229 -11.65 9.62 -7.64
C ASP A 229 -11.15 9.13 -6.28
N VAL A 230 -10.05 8.37 -6.30
CA VAL A 230 -9.57 7.60 -5.16
C VAL A 230 -8.36 8.30 -4.55
N GLY A 231 -8.46 8.64 -3.28
CA GLY A 231 -7.32 9.06 -2.47
C GLY A 231 -6.90 7.95 -1.51
N SER A 232 -5.73 8.11 -0.90
CA SER A 232 -5.23 7.19 0.12
C SER A 232 -4.81 7.91 1.39
N THR A 233 -4.77 7.17 2.48
CA THR A 233 -4.18 7.57 3.76
C THR A 233 -3.71 6.32 4.50
N TYR A 234 -2.96 6.50 5.57
CA TYR A 234 -2.50 5.42 6.42
C TYR A 234 -2.70 5.79 7.89
N TYR A 235 -2.58 4.84 8.81
CA TYR A 235 -2.56 5.13 10.24
C TYR A 235 -1.71 4.10 10.94
N ARG A 236 -0.93 4.53 11.92
CA ARG A 236 -0.03 3.66 12.68
C ARG A 236 -0.48 3.58 14.12
N TYR A 237 -0.57 2.35 14.60
CA TYR A 237 -0.94 2.03 15.97
C TYR A 237 0.22 1.29 16.67
N PRO A 238 0.89 1.90 17.66
CA PRO A 238 2.06 1.29 18.30
C PRO A 238 1.77 -0.08 18.92
N THR A 239 2.65 -1.04 18.66
CA THR A 239 2.67 -2.35 19.33
C THR A 239 3.94 -2.56 20.17
N SER A 240 4.95 -1.72 19.98
CA SER A 240 6.16 -1.59 20.81
C SER A 240 6.75 -0.18 20.68
N LEU A 241 7.99 0.01 21.16
CA LEU A 241 8.75 1.26 21.02
C LEU A 241 9.41 1.46 19.64
N ASP A 242 9.42 0.42 18.82
CA ASP A 242 10.10 0.36 17.51
C ASP A 242 9.20 -0.25 16.41
N THR A 243 7.97 -0.65 16.76
CA THR A 243 7.04 -1.34 15.88
C THR A 243 5.62 -0.80 16.06
N ALA A 244 4.90 -0.67 14.93
CA ALA A 244 3.50 -0.31 14.90
C ALA A 244 2.75 -1.18 13.88
N GLN A 245 1.44 -1.37 14.10
CA GLN A 245 0.54 -1.85 13.06
C GLN A 245 0.12 -0.68 12.18
N GLN A 246 0.36 -0.81 10.88
CA GLN A 246 0.00 0.16 9.87
C GLN A 246 -1.29 -0.27 9.17
N ILE A 247 -2.34 0.52 9.33
CA ILE A 247 -3.55 0.43 8.51
C ILE A 247 -3.33 1.27 7.27
N VAL A 248 -3.61 0.73 6.09
CA VAL A 248 -3.72 1.52 4.86
C VAL A 248 -5.17 1.57 4.40
N SER A 249 -5.58 2.77 3.97
CA SER A 249 -6.95 3.06 3.61
C SER A 249 -7.02 3.81 2.28
N ALA A 250 -8.02 3.46 1.48
CA ALA A 250 -8.44 4.27 0.35
C ALA A 250 -9.71 5.03 0.73
N TYR A 251 -9.88 6.27 0.26
CA TYR A 251 -11.12 7.02 0.40
C TYR A 251 -11.63 7.47 -0.96
N PHE A 252 -12.95 7.40 -1.13
CA PHE A 252 -13.63 7.74 -2.38
C PHE A 252 -15.08 8.13 -2.09
N ALA A 253 -15.72 8.79 -3.06
CA ALA A 253 -17.09 9.29 -2.92
C ALA A 253 -18.07 8.62 -3.88
N VAL A 254 -19.19 8.12 -3.36
CA VAL A 254 -20.27 7.48 -4.13
C VAL A 254 -21.50 8.39 -4.15
N ASP A 255 -22.14 8.53 -5.31
CA ASP A 255 -23.39 9.28 -5.46
C ASP A 255 -24.51 8.70 -4.57
N ASN A 256 -25.19 9.58 -3.83
CA ASN A 256 -26.30 9.15 -2.98
C ASN A 256 -27.45 8.51 -3.79
N GLU A 257 -27.59 8.85 -5.08
CA GLU A 257 -28.56 8.19 -5.97
C GLU A 257 -28.32 6.68 -6.10
N LEU A 258 -27.06 6.22 -6.09
CA LEU A 258 -26.74 4.79 -6.12
C LEU A 258 -27.09 4.11 -4.79
N ILE A 259 -26.81 4.77 -3.67
CA ILE A 259 -27.14 4.28 -2.33
C ILE A 259 -28.66 4.18 -2.16
N GLU A 260 -29.40 5.20 -2.60
CA GLU A 260 -30.88 5.19 -2.58
C GLU A 260 -31.46 4.08 -3.47
N LYS A 261 -30.83 3.80 -4.61
CA LYS A 261 -31.29 2.83 -5.60
C LYS A 261 -30.98 1.38 -5.21
N TYR A 262 -29.80 1.13 -4.66
CA TYR A 262 -29.28 -0.23 -4.46
C TYR A 262 -29.06 -0.61 -2.99
N GLY A 263 -29.12 0.35 -2.06
CA GLY A 263 -28.94 0.14 -0.63
C GLY A 263 -27.53 0.51 -0.14
N GLU A 264 -27.14 -0.04 1.00
CA GLU A 264 -25.87 0.29 1.64
C GLU A 264 -24.67 -0.32 0.88
N LEU A 265 -23.52 0.36 0.90
CA LEU A 265 -22.28 -0.22 0.39
C LEU A 265 -21.84 -1.35 1.33
N TYR A 266 -21.90 -2.58 0.83
CA TYR A 266 -21.71 -3.79 1.62
C TYR A 266 -20.37 -4.45 1.41
N ALA A 267 -19.84 -4.48 0.18
CA ALA A 267 -18.53 -5.06 -0.08
C ALA A 267 -17.77 -4.29 -1.16
N ILE A 268 -16.46 -4.30 -1.04
CA ILE A 268 -15.52 -3.70 -2.00
C ILE A 268 -14.54 -4.80 -2.42
N GLU A 269 -14.42 -4.98 -3.73
CA GLU A 269 -13.38 -5.83 -4.33
C GLU A 269 -12.28 -4.92 -4.89
N ALA A 270 -11.03 -5.22 -4.56
CA ALA A 270 -9.87 -4.44 -4.96
C ALA A 270 -8.65 -5.35 -5.23
N GLU A 271 -7.67 -4.82 -5.95
CA GLU A 271 -6.38 -5.44 -6.19
C GLU A 271 -5.23 -4.45 -5.97
N TYR A 272 -4.04 -4.95 -5.63
CA TYR A 272 -2.82 -4.17 -5.44
C TYR A 272 -1.60 -5.08 -5.47
N TYR A 273 -0.42 -4.48 -5.54
CA TYR A 273 0.85 -5.17 -5.39
C TYR A 273 1.51 -4.76 -4.07
N GLU A 274 1.56 -5.69 -3.13
CA GLU A 274 2.13 -5.46 -1.79
C GLU A 274 3.62 -5.81 -1.75
N TYR A 275 4.43 -4.84 -1.34
CA TYR A 275 5.87 -5.01 -1.16
C TYR A 275 6.34 -4.44 0.17
N LEU A 276 7.21 -5.18 0.87
CA LEU A 276 7.97 -4.66 2.00
C LEU A 276 9.21 -3.95 1.46
N THR A 277 9.39 -2.67 1.79
CA THR A 277 10.56 -1.91 1.34
C THR A 277 11.85 -2.57 1.83
N SER A 278 12.91 -2.50 1.05
CA SER A 278 14.27 -2.59 1.61
C SER A 278 14.45 -1.46 2.64
N PRO A 279 15.36 -1.61 3.62
CA PRO A 279 15.54 -0.64 4.70
C PRO A 279 15.72 0.80 4.17
N LEU A 280 14.89 1.71 4.65
CA LEU A 280 14.95 3.14 4.38
C LEU A 280 15.86 3.79 5.43
N ILE A 281 17.09 4.14 5.03
CA ILE A 281 18.06 4.74 5.96
C ILE A 281 17.90 6.25 5.94
N VAL A 282 17.50 6.84 7.05
CA VAL A 282 17.45 8.30 7.23
C VAL A 282 18.68 8.72 8.03
N THR A 283 19.39 9.75 7.57
CA THR A 283 20.58 10.25 8.29
C THR A 283 20.69 11.77 8.28
N LYS A 284 21.16 12.31 9.42
CA LYS A 284 21.56 13.72 9.51
C LYS A 284 23.02 13.97 9.17
N ASN A 285 23.81 12.91 9.05
CA ASN A 285 25.22 13.02 8.75
C ASN A 285 25.41 13.16 7.22
N GLN A 286 25.83 14.35 6.80
CA GLN A 286 26.02 14.65 5.38
C GLN A 286 27.16 13.84 4.76
N ASP A 287 28.29 13.66 5.47
CA ASP A 287 29.45 12.96 4.92
C ASP A 287 29.12 11.48 4.64
N PHE A 288 28.41 10.83 5.56
CA PHE A 288 27.89 9.46 5.39
C PHE A 288 26.91 9.38 4.23
N TYR A 289 25.94 10.31 4.16
CA TYR A 289 25.00 10.36 3.04
C TYR A 289 25.74 10.51 1.70
N ASP A 290 26.63 11.50 1.56
CA ASP A 290 27.34 11.80 0.32
C ASP A 290 28.22 10.60 -0.11
N ASP A 291 28.94 9.97 0.82
CA ASP A 291 29.80 8.82 0.53
C ASP A 291 28.99 7.58 0.10
N ILE A 292 27.87 7.29 0.79
CA ILE A 292 27.03 6.16 0.41
C ILE A 292 26.31 6.44 -0.90
N TYR A 293 25.62 7.57 -1.02
CA TYR A 293 24.80 7.92 -2.18
C TYR A 293 25.63 7.96 -3.47
N HIS A 294 26.82 8.57 -3.44
CA HIS A 294 27.68 8.68 -4.63
C HIS A 294 28.65 7.50 -4.82
N GLY A 295 29.03 6.82 -3.75
CA GLY A 295 30.09 5.82 -3.76
C GLY A 295 29.63 4.37 -3.66
N TRP A 296 28.55 4.09 -2.95
CA TRP A 296 28.19 2.74 -2.47
C TRP A 296 26.73 2.33 -2.65
N LEU A 297 25.85 3.25 -3.05
CA LEU A 297 24.44 2.95 -3.32
C LEU A 297 24.31 1.77 -4.29
N GLY A 298 23.47 0.79 -3.93
CA GLY A 298 23.22 -0.41 -4.72
C GLY A 298 24.42 -1.37 -4.82
N LYS A 299 25.53 -1.13 -4.12
CA LYS A 299 26.70 -2.04 -4.12
C LYS A 299 26.67 -2.96 -2.90
N ASP A 300 26.71 -4.25 -3.15
CA ASP A 300 26.93 -5.25 -2.12
C ASP A 300 28.40 -5.18 -1.62
N ILE A 301 28.59 -4.78 -0.37
CA ILE A 301 29.88 -4.69 0.30
C ILE A 301 30.23 -5.95 1.11
N GLY A 302 29.35 -6.94 1.11
CA GLY A 302 29.42 -8.13 1.96
C GLY A 302 29.40 -7.78 3.45
N ALA A 303 29.99 -8.66 4.26
CA ALA A 303 30.06 -8.45 5.71
C ALA A 303 31.10 -7.42 6.18
N PHE A 304 31.96 -6.92 5.29
CA PHE A 304 32.92 -5.84 5.59
C PHE A 304 33.65 -5.37 4.34
N ASN A 305 33.72 -4.05 4.18
CA ASN A 305 34.60 -3.42 3.21
C ASN A 305 35.26 -2.18 3.82
N SER A 306 36.56 -2.27 4.12
CA SER A 306 37.34 -1.14 4.65
C SER A 306 37.38 0.08 3.72
N SER A 307 37.07 -0.10 2.44
CA SER A 307 37.01 1.00 1.46
C SER A 307 35.74 1.84 1.61
N CYS A 308 34.70 1.30 2.27
CA CYS A 308 33.45 2.02 2.53
C CYS A 308 33.68 3.19 3.51
N GLY A 309 34.53 3.00 4.51
CA GLY A 309 34.77 3.99 5.56
C GLY A 309 33.64 4.12 6.59
N TRP A 310 32.50 3.46 6.37
CA TRP A 310 31.29 3.64 7.19
C TRP A 310 30.67 2.32 7.64
N GLY A 311 30.17 2.27 8.88
CA GLY A 311 29.34 1.18 9.37
C GLY A 311 28.47 1.62 10.53
N PHE A 312 27.51 0.81 10.94
CA PHE A 312 26.66 1.11 12.10
C PHE A 312 26.39 -0.16 12.92
N TYR A 313 26.07 0.00 14.20
CA TYR A 313 25.71 -1.12 15.06
C TYR A 313 24.50 -0.79 15.92
N HIS A 314 23.63 -1.79 16.08
CA HIS A 314 22.50 -1.71 17.00
C HIS A 314 22.98 -1.79 18.46
N VAL A 315 22.50 -0.86 19.28
CA VAL A 315 22.77 -0.76 20.71
C VAL A 315 21.65 -1.47 21.47
N SER A 316 21.92 -2.61 22.14
CA SER A 316 20.96 -3.23 23.06
C SER A 316 21.33 -2.94 24.51
N ASP A 317 20.32 -2.93 25.37
CA ASP A 317 20.30 -2.42 26.75
C ASP A 317 21.26 -3.05 27.77
N ASP A 318 22.14 -3.98 27.38
CA ASP A 318 22.99 -4.72 28.33
C ASP A 318 24.35 -4.06 28.65
N ILE A 319 24.60 -2.80 28.25
CA ILE A 319 25.95 -2.20 28.37
C ILE A 319 26.04 -1.14 29.47
N TYR A 320 26.24 -1.63 30.69
CA TYR A 320 26.82 -0.85 31.80
C TYR A 320 28.29 -0.48 31.49
N SER A 321 28.52 0.81 31.25
CA SER A 321 29.69 1.60 31.63
C SER A 321 31.12 1.11 31.27
N GLY A 322 31.75 1.84 30.36
CA GLY A 322 33.19 2.18 30.42
C GLY A 322 34.07 1.53 29.35
N ASP A 323 34.61 2.35 28.44
CA ASP A 323 35.81 2.20 27.59
C ASP A 323 36.19 0.81 27.00
N ALA A 324 35.27 -0.17 27.03
CA ALA A 324 35.50 -1.56 26.64
C ALA A 324 34.20 -2.25 26.14
N ALA A 325 33.21 -1.49 25.70
CA ALA A 325 31.96 -2.01 25.14
C ALA A 325 32.12 -2.34 23.65
N PHE A 326 32.97 -3.31 23.33
CA PHE A 326 33.02 -3.90 21.99
C PHE A 326 32.24 -5.21 21.98
N ASN A 327 31.22 -5.23 21.11
CA ASN A 327 30.43 -6.38 20.70
C ASN A 327 29.53 -6.93 21.80
N TYR A 328 28.23 -6.87 21.61
CA TYR A 328 27.28 -7.97 21.76
C TYR A 328 25.88 -7.38 21.74
N THR A 329 25.12 -7.65 20.68
CA THR A 329 23.67 -7.88 20.79
C THR A 329 23.34 -8.81 19.64
N ASP A 330 22.51 -9.84 19.91
CA ASP A 330 21.78 -10.60 18.90
C ASP A 330 20.79 -9.68 18.18
N ASP A 331 20.34 -10.08 16.99
CA ASP A 331 19.48 -9.37 16.01
C ASP A 331 20.22 -8.56 14.92
N ALA A 332 19.56 -8.44 13.77
CA ALA A 332 20.06 -8.01 12.45
C ALA A 332 20.93 -6.73 12.47
N LYS A 333 22.14 -6.75 11.89
CA LYS A 333 23.09 -5.60 11.89
C LYS A 333 23.87 -5.41 10.60
N PHE A 334 23.91 -4.20 10.05
CA PHE A 334 24.94 -3.75 9.09
C PHE A 334 26.30 -3.64 9.80
N HIS A 335 26.92 -4.74 10.18
CA HIS A 335 28.27 -4.66 10.73
C HIS A 335 29.31 -4.62 9.63
N LEU A 336 30.17 -3.60 9.71
CA LEU A 336 31.55 -3.71 9.24
C LEU A 336 32.32 -4.65 10.18
N ARG A 337 32.52 -5.92 9.80
CA ARG A 337 33.39 -6.87 10.54
C ARG A 337 34.79 -6.31 10.79
N ASN A 338 35.13 -5.95 12.02
CA ASN A 338 36.52 -5.76 12.44
C ASN A 338 37.21 -7.13 12.64
N PRO A 339 38.19 -7.52 11.81
CA PRO A 339 38.82 -8.85 11.88
C PRO A 339 39.61 -9.13 13.17
N SER A 340 39.83 -8.14 14.04
CA SER A 340 40.56 -8.30 15.30
C SER A 340 39.67 -8.72 16.49
N TYR A 341 38.35 -8.65 16.36
CA TYR A 341 37.38 -9.02 17.40
C TYR A 341 36.41 -10.10 16.89
N PRO A 342 36.78 -11.41 16.97
CA PRO A 342 36.06 -12.50 16.33
C PRO A 342 34.80 -12.97 17.09
N THR A 343 34.29 -12.20 18.05
CA THR A 343 33.19 -12.61 18.92
C THR A 343 31.85 -12.10 18.42
N MET A 344 31.44 -12.55 17.23
CA MET A 344 30.05 -12.50 16.79
C MET A 344 29.50 -13.93 16.89
N SER A 345 28.33 -14.12 17.50
CA SER A 345 27.58 -15.38 17.42
C SER A 345 27.32 -15.79 15.95
N GLU A 346 27.17 -17.08 15.67
CA GLU A 346 26.69 -17.54 14.36
C GLU A 346 25.18 -17.21 14.28
N GLY A 347 24.76 -16.34 13.34
CA GLY A 347 23.32 -16.07 13.11
C GLY A 347 22.86 -14.64 12.81
N TYR A 348 23.74 -13.66 12.58
CA TYR A 348 23.33 -12.28 12.27
C TYR A 348 22.84 -12.08 10.84
N ASP A 349 21.74 -11.36 10.68
CA ASP A 349 21.42 -10.71 9.41
C ASP A 349 22.35 -9.53 9.21
N VAL A 350 22.89 -9.39 8.00
CA VAL A 350 23.79 -8.30 7.63
C VAL A 350 23.16 -7.51 6.52
N ILE A 351 22.84 -6.24 6.78
CA ILE A 351 22.59 -5.31 5.70
C ILE A 351 23.94 -5.12 5.02
N SER A 352 24.07 -5.64 3.80
CA SER A 352 25.33 -5.64 3.02
C SER A 352 25.25 -4.75 1.80
N LYS A 353 24.05 -4.24 1.50
CA LYS A 353 23.73 -3.40 0.36
C LYS A 353 22.77 -2.32 0.84
N ILE A 354 23.17 -1.06 0.71
CA ILE A 354 22.27 0.07 0.98
C ILE A 354 21.57 0.39 -0.33
N VAL A 355 20.25 0.25 -0.32
CA VAL A 355 19.38 0.49 -1.47
C VAL A 355 18.68 1.85 -1.36
N SER A 356 18.34 2.25 -0.14
CA SER A 356 17.63 3.50 0.14
C SER A 356 18.33 4.29 1.25
N ILE A 357 18.68 5.54 0.96
CA ILE A 357 19.28 6.46 1.91
C ILE A 357 18.79 7.89 1.67
N PHE A 358 18.43 8.59 2.74
CA PHE A 358 17.81 9.92 2.73
C PHE A 358 18.54 10.86 3.69
N TYR A 359 18.81 12.08 3.24
CA TYR A 359 19.46 13.11 4.06
C TYR A 359 18.42 14.01 4.73
N SER A 360 18.42 14.07 6.05
CA SER A 360 17.43 14.85 6.83
C SER A 360 17.68 16.37 6.81
N GLY A 361 18.66 16.86 6.05
CA GLY A 361 19.06 18.27 6.08
C GLY A 361 19.76 18.68 7.40
N GLY A 362 20.27 17.70 8.16
CA GLY A 362 20.87 17.91 9.48
C GLY A 362 19.87 17.90 10.64
N GLN A 363 18.59 17.63 10.38
CA GLN A 363 17.56 17.43 11.41
C GLN A 363 17.77 16.09 12.12
N ASN A 364 17.18 15.93 13.31
CA ASN A 364 17.22 14.64 14.00
C ASN A 364 16.67 13.54 13.08
N ALA A 365 17.42 12.45 12.86
CA ALA A 365 16.99 11.38 11.96
C ALA A 365 15.73 10.67 12.49
N ASP A 366 15.61 10.55 13.82
CA ASP A 366 14.47 9.91 14.48
C ASP A 366 13.19 10.71 14.23
N ASP A 367 13.24 12.04 14.42
CA ASP A 367 12.09 12.95 14.25
C ASP A 367 11.89 13.41 12.79
N TYR A 368 12.67 12.89 11.83
CA TYR A 368 12.58 13.36 10.45
C TYR A 368 11.38 12.72 9.75
N PHE A 369 10.48 13.54 9.24
CA PHE A 369 9.36 13.08 8.44
C PHE A 369 9.79 12.89 6.98
N LEU A 370 9.82 11.65 6.50
CA LEU A 370 10.16 11.29 5.13
C LEU A 370 8.87 11.11 4.33
N THR A 371 8.65 11.96 3.34
CA THR A 371 7.40 11.93 2.57
C THR A 371 7.37 10.78 1.56
N SER A 372 6.17 10.29 1.29
CA SER A 372 5.81 9.38 0.21
C SER A 372 6.37 9.83 -1.13
N GLU A 373 6.27 11.12 -1.47
CA GLU A 373 6.83 11.71 -2.69
C GLU A 373 8.37 11.55 -2.77
N ASP A 374 9.09 11.68 -1.64
CA ASP A 374 10.54 11.49 -1.61
C ASP A 374 10.92 10.01 -1.76
N ILE A 375 10.12 9.09 -1.19
CA ILE A 375 10.30 7.64 -1.33
C ILE A 375 10.04 7.22 -2.78
N GLU A 376 8.95 7.68 -3.38
CA GLU A 376 8.59 7.37 -4.76
C GLU A 376 9.65 7.85 -5.75
N LYS A 377 10.10 9.11 -5.62
CA LYS A 377 11.21 9.65 -6.43
C LYS A 377 12.48 8.82 -6.29
N HIS A 378 12.76 8.30 -5.09
CA HIS A 378 13.90 7.42 -4.89
C HIS A 378 13.71 6.07 -5.60
N PHE A 379 12.51 5.49 -5.59
CA PHE A 379 12.20 4.25 -6.32
C PHE A 379 12.38 4.45 -7.84
N GLU A 380 11.88 5.55 -8.38
CA GLU A 380 12.05 5.92 -9.79
C GLU A 380 13.54 6.11 -10.14
N TYR A 381 14.27 6.89 -9.33
CA TYR A 381 15.70 7.14 -9.53
C TYR A 381 16.51 5.84 -9.50
N TYR A 382 16.31 5.01 -8.48
CA TYR A 382 17.04 3.76 -8.31
C TYR A 382 16.75 2.82 -9.49
N THR A 383 15.49 2.73 -9.91
CA THR A 383 15.10 1.91 -11.08
C THR A 383 15.73 2.43 -12.37
N GLN A 384 15.78 3.74 -12.56
CA GLN A 384 16.43 4.35 -13.72
C GLN A 384 17.95 4.07 -13.74
N GLU A 385 18.63 4.17 -12.60
CA GLU A 385 20.09 4.01 -12.51
C GLU A 385 20.54 2.54 -12.54
N PHE A 386 19.79 1.65 -11.87
CA PHE A 386 20.17 0.24 -11.67
C PHE A 386 19.38 -0.75 -12.54
N GLY A 387 18.39 -0.27 -13.30
CA GLY A 387 17.60 -1.04 -14.24
C GLY A 387 16.25 -1.51 -13.68
N ASN A 388 15.37 -1.95 -14.57
CA ASN A 388 14.02 -2.40 -14.22
C ASN A 388 14.04 -3.78 -13.55
N GLY A 389 13.09 -4.00 -12.64
CA GLY A 389 12.81 -5.28 -12.00
C GLY A 389 11.48 -5.88 -12.46
N THR A 390 10.93 -6.73 -11.60
CA THR A 390 9.65 -7.44 -11.79
C THR A 390 8.51 -6.86 -10.96
N ALA A 391 8.79 -5.91 -10.07
CA ALA A 391 7.77 -5.21 -9.30
C ALA A 391 6.86 -4.35 -10.19
N TYR A 392 5.72 -3.92 -9.66
CA TYR A 392 4.77 -3.03 -10.34
C TYR A 392 5.47 -1.81 -10.96
N LYS A 393 4.98 -1.34 -12.12
CA LYS A 393 5.63 -0.33 -12.99
C LYS A 393 7.08 -0.67 -13.44
N GLY A 394 7.57 -1.87 -13.16
CA GLY A 394 8.94 -2.30 -13.47
C GLY A 394 9.98 -1.80 -12.46
N TYR A 395 9.57 -1.40 -11.26
CA TYR A 395 10.50 -1.00 -10.19
C TYR A 395 11.56 -2.09 -9.95
N ASN A 396 12.79 -1.66 -9.63
CA ASN A 396 13.90 -2.57 -9.37
C ASN A 396 13.63 -3.45 -8.16
N ASP A 397 13.87 -4.77 -8.29
CA ASP A 397 13.60 -5.73 -7.22
C ASP A 397 14.42 -5.47 -5.94
N ASP A 398 15.59 -4.82 -6.02
CA ASP A 398 16.40 -4.47 -4.84
C ASP A 398 15.67 -3.53 -3.87
N LEU A 399 14.71 -2.73 -4.37
CA LEU A 399 13.93 -1.77 -3.56
C LEU A 399 13.04 -2.46 -2.53
N PHE A 400 12.85 -3.78 -2.65
CA PHE A 400 11.93 -4.55 -1.82
C PHE A 400 12.63 -5.78 -1.23
N SER A 401 12.40 -6.06 0.04
CA SER A 401 12.95 -7.24 0.73
C SER A 401 11.92 -8.35 0.92
N GLY A 402 10.65 -8.11 0.59
CA GLY A 402 9.56 -9.06 0.75
C GLY A 402 8.22 -8.51 0.24
N GLY A 403 7.13 -9.11 0.71
CA GLY A 403 5.76 -8.82 0.28
C GLY A 403 5.11 -9.99 -0.46
N GLU A 404 3.79 -9.93 -0.61
CA GLU A 404 3.03 -10.97 -1.31
C GLU A 404 3.02 -10.76 -2.84
N GLY A 405 3.39 -9.57 -3.31
CA GLY A 405 3.25 -9.18 -4.71
C GLY A 405 1.78 -8.93 -5.05
N TYR A 406 1.32 -9.42 -6.19
CA TYR A 406 -0.09 -9.25 -6.62
C TYR A 406 -1.05 -9.90 -5.63
N THR A 407 -1.95 -9.08 -5.09
CA THR A 407 -2.97 -9.47 -4.12
C THR A 407 -4.31 -8.94 -4.58
N ARG A 408 -5.35 -9.78 -4.42
CA ARG A 408 -6.74 -9.43 -4.71
C ARG A 408 -7.60 -9.76 -3.51
N ILE A 409 -8.41 -8.79 -3.10
CA ILE A 409 -9.22 -8.88 -1.88
C ILE A 409 -10.68 -8.57 -2.18
N GLU A 410 -11.55 -9.16 -1.37
CA GLU A 410 -12.95 -8.74 -1.21
C GLU A 410 -13.16 -8.55 0.29
N LYS A 411 -13.57 -7.35 0.70
CA LYS A 411 -13.90 -7.04 2.09
C LYS A 411 -15.35 -6.59 2.16
N THR A 412 -16.11 -7.22 3.06
CA THR A 412 -17.47 -6.81 3.39
C THR A 412 -17.47 -5.90 4.62
N SER A 413 -18.53 -5.12 4.81
CA SER A 413 -18.71 -4.27 6.01
C SER A 413 -18.74 -5.08 7.31
N ASP A 414 -19.06 -6.37 7.24
CA ASP A 414 -19.05 -7.29 8.38
C ASP A 414 -17.64 -7.86 8.70
N ASN A 415 -16.63 -7.61 7.86
CA ASN A 415 -15.26 -8.09 8.09
C ASN A 415 -14.49 -7.20 9.06
N LEU A 416 -15.04 -7.04 10.27
CA LEU A 416 -14.41 -6.30 11.35
C LEU A 416 -13.05 -6.91 11.73
N PHE A 417 -12.12 -6.06 12.14
CA PHE A 417 -10.79 -6.48 12.58
C PHE A 417 -10.34 -5.72 13.82
N ASP A 418 -9.33 -6.26 14.49
CA ASP A 418 -8.79 -5.74 15.73
C ASP A 418 -7.34 -5.28 15.51
N LEU A 419 -6.89 -4.31 16.30
CA LEU A 419 -5.48 -3.95 16.43
C LEU A 419 -4.98 -4.33 17.82
N GLU A 420 -3.77 -4.87 17.85
CA GLU A 420 -3.06 -5.15 19.09
C GLU A 420 -2.61 -3.85 19.74
N GLY A 421 -2.74 -3.78 21.06
CA GLY A 421 -2.23 -2.66 21.85
C GLY A 421 -0.85 -2.95 22.42
N PHE A 422 -0.13 -1.90 22.78
CA PHE A 422 1.13 -2.00 23.50
C PHE A 422 0.94 -1.77 24.99
N THR A 423 1.51 -2.66 25.81
CA THR A 423 1.56 -2.49 27.27
C THR A 423 2.99 -2.63 27.75
N THR A 424 3.51 -1.63 28.47
CA THR A 424 4.84 -1.65 29.08
C THR A 424 4.98 -2.63 30.25
N GLY A 425 3.88 -3.26 30.70
CA GLY A 425 3.85 -4.28 31.74
C GLY A 425 2.96 -3.91 32.93
N SER A 426 3.10 -4.64 34.04
CA SER A 426 2.32 -4.42 35.28
C SER A 426 3.18 -4.16 36.51
N GLY A 427 4.50 -4.02 36.33
CA GLY A 427 5.43 -3.70 37.40
C GLY A 427 5.21 -2.29 37.95
N PHE A 428 5.68 -2.05 39.18
CA PHE A 428 5.60 -0.72 39.80
C PHE A 428 6.34 0.34 38.97
N TRP A 429 7.48 -0.02 38.37
CA TRP A 429 8.25 0.91 37.53
C TRP A 429 7.63 1.10 36.15
N ASP A 430 7.08 0.04 35.56
CA ASP A 430 6.33 0.08 34.29
C ASP A 430 5.12 1.02 34.41
N PHE A 431 4.36 0.91 35.51
CA PHE A 431 3.27 1.86 35.82
C PHE A 431 3.73 3.31 35.89
N TRP A 432 4.91 3.59 36.47
CA TRP A 432 5.43 4.96 36.51
C TRP A 432 5.94 5.40 35.14
N TYR A 433 6.51 4.49 34.35
CA TYR A 433 7.02 4.77 33.01
C TYR A 433 5.88 5.06 32.04
N SER A 434 4.83 4.22 32.01
CA SER A 434 3.64 4.46 31.18
C SER A 434 2.87 5.70 31.60
N LEU A 435 2.73 5.94 32.90
CA LEU A 435 2.07 7.15 33.40
C LEU A 435 2.83 8.42 33.01
N ILE A 436 4.17 8.39 32.98
CA ILE A 436 5.02 9.56 32.72
C ILE A 436 5.23 9.82 31.22
N ALA A 437 5.34 8.76 30.42
CA ALA A 437 5.70 8.85 29.01
C ALA A 437 4.55 8.52 28.05
N GLY A 438 3.35 8.18 28.54
CA GLY A 438 2.16 8.01 27.69
C GLY A 438 2.24 6.84 26.72
N ILE A 439 3.02 5.80 27.05
CA ILE A 439 3.40 4.74 26.09
C ILE A 439 2.52 3.48 26.19
N ASP A 440 1.41 3.49 26.93
CA ASP A 440 0.48 2.36 26.93
C ASP A 440 -0.72 2.71 26.04
N ASN A 441 -1.11 1.81 25.14
CA ASN A 441 -2.29 1.96 24.30
C ASN A 441 -3.10 0.64 24.30
N GLU A 442 -4.41 0.73 24.56
CA GLU A 442 -5.29 -0.43 24.68
C GLU A 442 -5.65 -1.00 23.30
N ALA A 443 -5.70 -2.32 23.14
CA ALA A 443 -6.14 -2.94 21.89
C ALA A 443 -7.47 -2.35 21.38
N LEU A 444 -7.53 -2.08 20.07
CA LEU A 444 -8.73 -1.59 19.40
C LEU A 444 -9.50 -2.77 18.83
N TYR A 445 -10.82 -2.78 18.99
CA TYR A 445 -11.68 -3.89 18.60
C TYR A 445 -12.77 -3.44 17.63
N ASP A 446 -13.25 -4.39 16.84
CA ASP A 446 -14.44 -4.23 16.00
C ASP A 446 -14.29 -3.08 14.97
N ILE A 447 -13.09 -2.85 14.44
CA ILE A 447 -12.81 -1.78 13.46
C ILE A 447 -13.51 -2.10 12.14
N GLU A 448 -14.30 -1.15 11.65
CA GLU A 448 -15.03 -1.27 10.39
C GLU A 448 -14.06 -1.19 9.20
N PRO A 449 -14.06 -2.19 8.28
CA PRO A 449 -13.27 -2.09 7.05
C PRO A 449 -13.86 -1.08 6.06
N ILE A 450 -15.16 -0.82 6.11
CA ILE A 450 -15.86 0.14 5.25
C ILE A 450 -16.63 1.09 6.16
N HIS A 451 -16.18 2.33 6.22
CA HIS A 451 -16.80 3.34 7.06
C HIS A 451 -17.39 4.47 6.20
N ALA A 452 -18.70 4.71 6.33
CA ALA A 452 -19.38 5.82 5.67
C ALA A 452 -19.19 7.10 6.50
N VAL A 453 -18.34 8.01 6.01
CA VAL A 453 -17.95 9.23 6.74
C VAL A 453 -19.16 10.14 6.89
N THR A 454 -19.38 10.63 8.10
CA THR A 454 -20.46 11.55 8.44
C THR A 454 -19.94 12.93 8.77
N ALA A 455 -20.82 13.92 8.70
CA ALA A 455 -20.51 15.28 9.13
C ALA A 455 -20.27 15.41 10.65
N GLU A 456 -20.55 14.37 11.44
CA GLU A 456 -20.20 14.35 12.87
C GLU A 456 -18.76 13.89 13.07
N ASP A 457 -18.30 12.90 12.31
CA ASP A 457 -16.91 12.42 12.37
C ASP A 457 -15.94 13.56 12.08
N LEU A 458 -16.23 14.37 11.06
CA LEU A 458 -15.43 15.54 10.67
C LEU A 458 -15.40 16.67 11.72
N ARG A 459 -16.20 16.60 12.79
CA ARG A 459 -16.17 17.56 13.90
C ARG A 459 -15.31 17.08 15.06
N SER A 460 -14.71 15.90 14.98
CA SER A 460 -13.82 15.41 16.03
C SER A 460 -12.62 16.35 16.22
N ASP A 461 -12.30 16.63 17.48
CA ASP A 461 -11.07 17.33 17.86
C ASP A 461 -9.82 16.43 17.71
N ASP A 462 -10.01 15.11 17.50
CA ASP A 462 -8.98 14.10 17.30
C ASP A 462 -9.32 13.19 16.10
N LEU A 463 -9.55 13.84 14.96
CA LEU A 463 -10.00 13.18 13.73
C LEU A 463 -9.10 12.03 13.28
N SER A 464 -7.78 12.16 13.49
CA SER A 464 -6.80 11.14 13.09
C SER A 464 -7.02 9.82 13.80
N ASN A 465 -7.15 9.85 15.14
CA ASN A 465 -7.39 8.66 15.94
C ASN A 465 -8.82 8.12 15.79
N ASP A 466 -9.82 9.00 15.69
CA ASP A 466 -11.23 8.60 15.54
C ASP A 466 -11.51 7.90 14.20
N LEU A 467 -10.88 8.37 13.11
CA LEU A 467 -11.02 7.79 11.79
C LEU A 467 -9.87 6.88 11.36
N LEU A 468 -8.84 6.71 12.19
CA LEU A 468 -7.65 5.92 11.86
C LEU A 468 -7.05 6.36 10.51
N ILE A 469 -6.76 7.66 10.39
CA ILE A 469 -6.13 8.31 9.23
C ILE A 469 -4.89 9.07 9.67
N ALA A 470 -3.97 9.38 8.75
CA ALA A 470 -2.70 9.98 9.13
C ALA A 470 -2.95 11.40 9.66
N PRO A 471 -2.27 11.83 10.74
CA PRO A 471 -2.38 13.20 11.24
C PRO A 471 -2.11 14.25 10.16
N ALA A 472 -1.13 13.98 9.29
CA ALA A 472 -0.76 14.83 8.16
C ALA A 472 -1.87 14.97 7.09
N ASP A 473 -2.75 13.97 6.97
CA ASP A 473 -3.80 13.94 5.94
C ASP A 473 -5.12 14.57 6.39
N THR A 474 -5.29 14.87 7.68
CA THR A 474 -6.56 15.33 8.26
C THR A 474 -7.15 16.56 7.56
N GLU A 475 -6.32 17.53 7.16
CA GLU A 475 -6.77 18.74 6.46
C GLU A 475 -7.24 18.41 5.04
N THR A 476 -6.44 17.68 4.26
CA THR A 476 -6.76 17.29 2.88
C THR A 476 -7.97 16.38 2.83
N PHE A 477 -8.06 15.40 3.73
CA PHE A 477 -9.19 14.48 3.83
C PHE A 477 -10.50 15.21 4.17
N THR A 478 -10.47 16.11 5.15
CA THR A 478 -11.66 16.93 5.50
C THR A 478 -12.10 17.79 4.32
N ALA A 479 -11.15 18.43 3.61
CA ALA A 479 -11.46 19.23 2.43
C ALA A 479 -12.08 18.41 1.30
N TYR A 480 -11.58 17.19 1.06
CA TYR A 480 -12.18 16.24 0.12
C TYR A 480 -13.61 15.89 0.55
N CYS A 481 -13.81 15.52 1.81
CA CYS A 481 -15.12 15.15 2.34
C CYS A 481 -16.15 16.26 2.19
N ASP A 482 -15.81 17.49 2.59
CA ASP A 482 -16.69 18.65 2.46
C ASP A 482 -17.07 18.92 0.99
N ALA A 483 -16.12 18.81 0.08
CA ALA A 483 -16.34 19.04 -1.34
C ALA A 483 -17.26 17.98 -1.98
N GLN A 484 -17.12 16.72 -1.61
CA GLN A 484 -17.94 15.62 -2.15
C GLN A 484 -19.33 15.60 -1.51
N MET A 485 -19.43 15.79 -0.18
CA MET A 485 -20.73 15.87 0.51
C MET A 485 -21.58 17.03 0.00
N ALA A 486 -20.97 18.16 -0.36
CA ALA A 486 -21.67 19.30 -0.98
C ALA A 486 -22.27 18.97 -2.35
N GLN A 487 -21.80 17.92 -3.03
CA GLN A 487 -22.30 17.45 -4.32
C GLN A 487 -23.34 16.33 -4.18
N GLY A 488 -23.75 15.98 -2.96
CA GLY A 488 -24.73 14.91 -2.74
C GLY A 488 -24.12 13.51 -2.86
N LYS A 489 -22.84 13.38 -2.48
CA LYS A 489 -22.13 12.10 -2.39
C LYS A 489 -21.88 11.73 -0.93
N THR A 490 -21.69 10.43 -0.68
CA THR A 490 -21.19 9.90 0.59
C THR A 490 -19.74 9.47 0.41
N VAL A 491 -18.85 9.94 1.27
CA VAL A 491 -17.45 9.49 1.29
C VAL A 491 -17.34 8.22 2.11
N PHE A 492 -16.61 7.25 1.58
CA PHE A 492 -16.29 6.01 2.25
C PHE A 492 -14.79 5.95 2.52
N LEU A 493 -14.43 5.51 3.72
CA LEU A 493 -13.07 5.13 4.08
C LEU A 493 -12.97 3.60 4.09
N PHE A 494 -12.14 3.05 3.20
CA PHE A 494 -11.95 1.63 2.98
C PHE A 494 -10.59 1.17 3.51
N ARG A 495 -10.58 0.52 4.67
CA ARG A 495 -9.38 -0.02 5.35
C ARG A 495 -9.08 -1.42 4.82
N TYR A 496 -8.14 -1.50 3.90
CA TYR A 496 -7.98 -2.69 3.05
C TYR A 496 -6.82 -3.59 3.43
N ALA A 497 -5.81 -3.08 4.14
CA ALA A 497 -4.72 -3.90 4.68
C ALA A 497 -4.24 -3.39 6.04
N VAL A 498 -3.68 -4.33 6.81
CA VAL A 498 -2.97 -4.09 8.07
C VAL A 498 -1.62 -4.78 7.96
N SER A 499 -0.55 -4.02 8.10
CA SER A 499 0.83 -4.48 7.98
C SER A 499 1.68 -3.99 9.15
N GLU A 500 2.94 -4.41 9.18
CA GLU A 500 3.90 -3.97 10.19
C GLU A 500 4.70 -2.77 9.67
N TYR A 501 4.87 -1.77 10.52
CA TYR A 501 5.80 -0.67 10.36
C TYR A 501 6.89 -0.79 11.42
N THR A 502 8.15 -0.64 11.02
CA THR A 502 9.28 -0.65 11.95
C THR A 502 10.13 0.60 11.79
N GLU A 503 10.54 1.17 12.92
CA GLU A 503 11.54 2.22 12.99
C GLU A 503 12.49 1.91 14.14
N ASP A 504 13.77 1.83 13.81
CA ASP A 504 14.82 1.53 14.76
C ASP A 504 15.90 2.62 14.70
N SER A 505 15.93 3.43 15.75
CA SER A 505 16.86 4.52 16.00
C SER A 505 17.99 4.13 16.94
N MET A 506 18.10 2.86 17.35
CA MET A 506 19.17 2.44 18.26
C MET A 506 20.48 2.11 17.52
N TYR A 507 20.76 2.77 16.39
CA TYR A 507 21.96 2.55 15.60
C TYR A 507 23.03 3.61 15.82
N SER A 508 24.18 3.21 16.37
CA SER A 508 25.36 4.08 16.40
C SER A 508 26.09 4.04 15.06
N LEU A 509 26.18 5.19 14.39
CA LEU A 509 26.99 5.36 13.17
C LEU A 509 28.48 5.51 13.51
N LEU A 510 29.32 4.83 12.73
CA LEU A 510 30.77 4.77 12.87
C LEU A 510 31.46 5.20 11.58
N GLU A 511 32.37 6.16 11.71
CA GLU A 511 33.38 6.47 10.68
C GLU A 511 34.64 5.68 11.00
N TYR A 512 35.24 5.05 10.00
CA TYR A 512 36.48 4.28 10.13
C TYR A 512 37.67 5.02 9.52
N SER A 513 38.85 4.77 10.11
CA SER A 513 40.12 5.20 9.53
C SER A 513 40.32 4.62 8.13
N SER A 514 41.17 5.27 7.32
CA SER A 514 41.45 4.86 5.93
C SER A 514 41.97 3.43 5.75
N ASP A 515 42.49 2.81 6.81
CA ASP A 515 42.94 1.42 6.84
C ASP A 515 41.85 0.44 7.36
N GLY A 516 40.69 0.96 7.77
CA GLY A 516 39.52 0.22 8.24
C GLY A 516 39.64 -0.37 9.64
N TYR A 517 40.69 -0.01 10.41
CA TYR A 517 41.02 -0.69 11.66
C TYR A 517 40.41 -0.06 12.92
N TYR A 518 40.16 1.25 12.93
CA TYR A 518 39.66 1.96 14.10
C TYR A 518 38.50 2.87 13.72
N ALA A 519 37.45 2.89 14.55
CA ALA A 519 36.45 3.94 14.47
C ALA A 519 37.09 5.27 14.88
N THR A 520 37.07 6.25 14.00
CA THR A 520 37.62 7.59 14.23
C THR A 520 36.59 8.52 14.85
N ASN A 521 35.31 8.25 14.62
CA ASN A 521 34.21 9.00 15.20
C ASN A 521 33.05 8.05 15.58
N HIS A 522 32.46 8.31 16.75
CA HIS A 522 31.28 7.61 17.24
C HIS A 522 30.15 8.62 17.31
N MET A 523 29.18 8.45 16.44
CA MET A 523 28.03 9.34 16.36
C MET A 523 26.89 8.83 17.26
N ASN A 524 26.00 9.74 17.62
CA ASN A 524 24.98 9.48 18.62
C ASN A 524 23.87 8.61 18.02
N TYR A 525 23.59 7.49 18.67
CA TYR A 525 22.63 6.51 18.19
C TYR A 525 21.22 7.09 18.05
N THR A 526 20.74 7.83 19.06
CA THR A 526 19.37 8.38 19.08
C THR A 526 19.16 9.61 18.20
N THR A 527 20.07 9.91 17.26
CA THR A 527 19.87 11.13 16.45
C THR A 527 20.51 11.15 15.07
N ASP A 528 21.54 10.33 14.82
CA ASP A 528 22.33 10.43 13.60
C ASP A 528 21.81 9.57 12.45
N VAL A 529 21.20 8.42 12.77
CA VAL A 529 20.66 7.46 11.80
C VAL A 529 19.41 6.81 12.38
N SER A 530 18.36 6.74 11.57
CA SER A 530 17.16 5.93 11.81
C SER A 530 17.00 4.97 10.63
N ILE A 531 16.61 3.73 10.91
CA ILE A 531 16.34 2.71 9.89
C ILE A 531 14.87 2.37 9.96
N ARG A 532 14.18 2.53 8.83
CA ARG A 532 12.74 2.33 8.73
C ARG A 532 12.42 1.24 7.72
N GLN A 533 11.32 0.54 7.94
CA GLN A 533 10.81 -0.43 7.00
C GLN A 533 9.29 -0.46 7.02
N GLU A 534 8.69 -0.46 5.84
CA GLU A 534 7.24 -0.40 5.71
C GLU A 534 6.74 -1.14 4.49
N TYR A 535 5.44 -1.48 4.51
CA TYR A 535 4.77 -2.02 3.34
C TYR A 535 4.21 -0.89 2.48
N VAL A 536 4.41 -1.01 1.17
CA VAL A 536 3.82 -0.17 0.13
C VAL A 536 2.86 -1.00 -0.72
N TYR A 537 1.83 -0.34 -1.25
CA TYR A 537 0.74 -0.97 -2.00
C TYR A 537 0.64 -0.29 -3.36
N LEU A 538 1.34 -0.84 -4.34
CA LEU A 538 1.47 -0.26 -5.66
C LEU A 538 0.32 -0.70 -6.58
N GLY A 539 -0.15 0.21 -7.43
CA GLY A 539 -1.25 -0.04 -8.35
C GLY A 539 -2.54 -0.48 -7.64
N PHE A 540 -2.83 0.09 -6.46
CA PHE A 540 -4.09 -0.14 -5.78
C PHE A 540 -5.25 0.31 -6.66
N ASP A 541 -6.16 -0.62 -6.94
CA ASP A 541 -7.32 -0.37 -7.77
C ASP A 541 -8.57 -1.05 -7.23
N ILE A 542 -9.70 -0.34 -7.34
CA ILE A 542 -11.01 -0.84 -6.93
C ILE A 542 -11.70 -1.45 -8.15
N ILE A 543 -12.00 -2.74 -8.06
CA ILE A 543 -12.61 -3.51 -9.15
C ILE A 543 -14.13 -3.34 -9.17
N SER A 544 -14.78 -3.45 -8.01
CA SER A 544 -16.24 -3.36 -7.92
C SER A 544 -16.76 -2.98 -6.54
N LEU A 545 -17.95 -2.38 -6.54
CA LEU A 545 -18.74 -2.08 -5.35
C LEU A 545 -19.96 -2.98 -5.31
N THR A 546 -20.19 -3.63 -4.18
CA THR A 546 -21.39 -4.44 -3.93
C THR A 546 -22.30 -3.69 -2.97
N PHE A 547 -23.51 -3.38 -3.43
CA PHE A 547 -24.57 -2.77 -2.64
C PHE A 547 -25.56 -3.81 -2.15
N LYS A 548 -26.11 -3.61 -0.96
CA LYS A 548 -27.08 -4.51 -0.33
C LYS A 548 -28.38 -3.78 -0.02
N GLY A 549 -29.44 -4.20 -0.71
CA GLY A 549 -30.79 -3.68 -0.49
C GLY A 549 -31.41 -4.14 0.83
N GLU A 550 -32.48 -3.47 1.27
CA GLU A 550 -33.23 -3.84 2.49
C GLU A 550 -33.80 -5.27 2.45
N ASP A 551 -34.04 -5.80 1.25
CA ASP A 551 -34.50 -7.16 1.01
C ASP A 551 -33.36 -8.21 1.02
N GLY A 552 -32.11 -7.76 1.20
CA GLY A 552 -30.90 -8.57 1.17
C GLY A 552 -30.38 -8.88 -0.23
N MET A 553 -30.95 -8.29 -1.29
CA MET A 553 -30.43 -8.44 -2.65
C MET A 553 -29.09 -7.72 -2.80
N LEU A 554 -28.10 -8.41 -3.38
CA LEU A 554 -26.79 -7.85 -3.68
C LEU A 554 -26.74 -7.39 -5.14
N THR A 555 -26.29 -6.16 -5.36
CA THR A 555 -26.02 -5.60 -6.69
C THR A 555 -24.55 -5.24 -6.80
N VAL A 556 -23.85 -5.76 -7.80
CA VAL A 556 -22.43 -5.47 -8.02
C VAL A 556 -22.29 -4.52 -9.20
N LEU A 557 -21.68 -3.36 -8.96
CA LEU A 557 -21.34 -2.39 -9.99
C LEU A 557 -19.82 -2.36 -10.19
N PRO A 558 -19.33 -2.47 -11.43
CA PRO A 558 -17.91 -2.33 -11.70
C PRO A 558 -17.49 -0.87 -11.57
N VAL A 559 -16.29 -0.66 -11.07
CA VAL A 559 -15.71 0.66 -10.90
C VAL A 559 -14.90 1.07 -12.13
N VAL A 560 -14.77 2.37 -12.34
CA VAL A 560 -13.81 2.97 -13.26
C VAL A 560 -13.01 3.98 -12.44
N ALA A 561 -11.74 3.70 -12.19
CA ALA A 561 -10.87 4.52 -11.34
C ALA A 561 -9.42 4.35 -11.78
N ASP A 562 -8.65 5.43 -11.76
CA ASP A 562 -7.21 5.34 -12.02
C ASP A 562 -6.55 4.57 -10.86
N PRO A 563 -5.75 3.52 -11.13
CA PRO A 563 -4.96 2.86 -10.09
C PRO A 563 -3.98 3.84 -9.43
N ILE A 564 -3.86 3.79 -8.10
CA ILE A 564 -2.96 4.67 -7.34
C ILE A 564 -1.85 3.87 -6.66
N ASP A 565 -0.66 4.46 -6.56
CA ASP A 565 0.42 3.92 -5.73
C ASP A 565 0.25 4.46 -4.30
N VAL A 566 0.02 3.55 -3.33
CA VAL A 566 -0.12 3.90 -1.92
C VAL A 566 1.20 3.63 -1.21
N ILE A 567 2.01 4.67 -1.10
CA ILE A 567 3.26 4.70 -0.35
C ILE A 567 3.00 5.57 0.89
N PRO A 568 2.94 5.00 2.11
CA PRO A 568 2.83 5.78 3.33
C PRO A 568 4.03 6.73 3.51
N ASP A 569 3.81 7.87 4.16
CA ASP A 569 4.92 8.68 4.65
C ASP A 569 5.61 7.94 5.79
N SER A 570 6.94 8.04 5.90
CA SER A 570 7.72 7.39 6.94
C SER A 570 8.04 8.39 8.07
N GLU A 571 7.58 8.13 9.28
CA GLU A 571 7.74 9.02 10.44
C GLU A 571 8.45 8.30 11.61
N GLY A 572 9.07 9.05 12.53
CA GLY A 572 9.72 8.42 13.70
C GLY A 572 8.72 7.76 14.63
N MET A 573 9.10 6.68 15.32
CA MET A 573 8.19 6.01 16.27
C MET A 573 7.79 6.94 17.45
N GLY A 574 8.64 7.92 17.78
CA GLY A 574 8.30 8.97 18.74
C GLY A 574 7.05 9.77 18.33
N ASP A 575 6.99 10.21 17.07
CA ASP A 575 5.83 10.93 16.54
C ASP A 575 4.60 10.00 16.46
N VAL A 576 4.78 8.73 16.05
CA VAL A 576 3.68 7.75 16.03
C VAL A 576 3.05 7.60 17.42
N ILE A 577 3.86 7.42 18.45
CA ILE A 577 3.40 7.26 19.83
C ILE A 577 2.70 8.53 20.34
N ASP A 578 3.31 9.70 20.12
CA ASP A 578 2.75 10.99 20.54
C ASP A 578 1.41 11.29 19.85
N ASN A 579 1.25 10.90 18.58
CA ASN A 579 0.01 11.08 17.82
C ASN A 579 -1.12 10.15 18.28
N THR A 580 -0.80 8.90 18.63
CA THR A 580 -1.80 7.94 19.15
C THR A 580 -2.21 8.24 20.58
N ASN A 581 -1.29 8.76 21.39
CA ASN A 581 -1.51 9.11 22.80
C ASN A 581 -1.27 10.60 23.04
N PRO A 582 -2.13 11.50 22.53
CA PRO A 582 -1.95 12.95 22.66
C PRO A 582 -2.15 13.47 24.09
N ASP A 583 -2.40 12.59 25.06
CA ASP A 583 -2.58 12.96 26.46
C ASP A 583 -1.31 13.63 27.00
N PRO A 584 -1.41 14.84 27.58
CA PRO A 584 -0.23 15.60 27.98
C PRO A 584 0.54 14.84 29.05
N PRO A 585 1.90 14.90 29.04
CA PRO A 585 2.70 14.32 30.10
C PRO A 585 2.17 14.82 31.44
N VAL A 586 1.86 13.87 32.33
CA VAL A 586 1.42 14.04 33.72
C VAL A 586 1.24 15.52 34.13
N PRO A 587 0.00 16.00 34.29
CA PRO A 587 -0.27 17.41 34.57
C PRO A 587 0.68 17.97 35.62
N TRP A 588 1.28 19.14 35.37
CA TRP A 588 2.38 19.71 36.19
C TRP A 588 2.12 19.70 37.73
N TRP A 589 0.85 19.74 38.15
CA TRP A 589 0.45 19.69 39.55
C TRP A 589 0.68 18.31 40.21
N VAL A 590 0.72 17.22 39.43
CA VAL A 590 1.09 15.88 39.90
C VAL A 590 2.59 15.83 40.21
N TRP A 591 3.46 16.45 39.39
CA TRP A 591 4.88 16.64 39.71
C TRP A 591 5.08 17.45 40.99
N LEU A 592 4.22 18.44 41.24
CA LEU A 592 4.21 19.19 42.50
C LEU A 592 3.84 18.28 43.69
N ILE A 593 2.88 17.36 43.55
CA ILE A 593 2.52 16.38 44.60
C ILE A 593 3.66 15.40 44.85
N VAL A 594 4.28 14.85 43.79
CA VAL A 594 5.43 13.92 43.89
C VAL A 594 6.62 14.61 44.55
N GLY A 595 6.92 15.85 44.17
CA GLY A 595 7.95 16.67 44.81
C GLY A 595 7.67 16.89 46.31
N ILE A 596 6.43 17.20 46.69
CA ILE A 596 6.03 17.34 48.09
C ILE A 596 6.21 16.03 48.85
N ALA A 597 5.79 14.90 48.27
CA ALA A 597 5.94 13.58 48.88
C ALA A 597 7.41 13.22 49.12
N LEU A 598 8.29 13.48 48.13
CA LEU A 598 9.73 13.28 48.24
C LEU A 598 10.34 14.15 49.35
N VAL A 599 9.96 15.43 49.44
CA VAL A 599 10.44 16.33 50.52
C VAL A 599 10.00 15.83 51.90
N ILE A 600 8.77 15.32 52.03
CA ILE A 600 8.28 14.72 53.27
C ILE A 600 9.10 13.47 53.61
N VAL A 601 9.32 12.55 52.66
CA VAL A 601 10.12 11.34 52.89
C VAL A 601 11.56 11.71 53.28
N LEU A 602 12.19 12.65 52.56
CA LEU A 602 13.54 13.13 52.85
C LEU A 602 13.62 13.75 54.25
N TYR A 603 12.61 14.52 54.66
CA TYR A 603 12.49 15.06 56.02
C TYR A 603 12.45 13.95 57.06
N PHE A 604 11.62 12.92 56.88
CA PHE A 604 11.54 11.79 57.80
C PHE A 604 12.87 11.01 57.89
N VAL A 605 13.57 10.83 56.77
CA VAL A 605 14.88 10.17 56.70
C VAL A 605 15.96 11.01 57.41
N ILE A 606 16.05 12.31 57.11
CA ILE A 606 17.02 13.24 57.74
C ILE A 606 16.79 13.32 59.24
N VAL A 607 15.54 13.42 59.68
CA VAL A 607 15.21 13.50 61.11
C VAL A 607 15.52 12.18 61.83
N LYS A 608 15.32 11.03 61.16
CA LYS A 608 15.71 9.71 61.69
C LYS A 608 17.24 9.56 61.78
N MET A 609 18.00 10.09 60.81
CA MET A 609 19.47 10.10 60.86
C MET A 609 20.03 11.04 61.93
N LEU A 610 19.38 12.18 62.20
CA LEU A 610 19.85 13.17 63.17
C LEU A 610 19.50 12.84 64.64
N GLY A 611 18.77 11.75 64.91
CA GLY A 611 18.55 11.25 66.28
C GLY A 611 17.79 12.21 67.21
N LEU A 612 16.99 13.12 66.66
CA LEU A 612 16.33 14.21 67.40
C LEU A 612 15.18 13.70 68.31
N LYS A 613 15.02 14.32 69.49
CA LYS A 613 13.96 13.97 70.46
C LYS A 613 12.56 14.35 69.94
N ARG A 614 11.55 13.51 70.22
CA ARG A 614 10.14 13.62 69.76
C ARG A 614 9.46 14.99 69.87
N TRP A 615 9.87 15.86 70.79
CA TRP A 615 9.26 17.18 70.95
C TRP A 615 9.84 18.25 69.99
N VAL A 616 11.10 18.10 69.59
CA VAL A 616 11.71 18.91 68.52
C VAL A 616 11.07 18.56 67.17
N TRP A 617 10.73 17.29 67.01
CA TRP A 617 9.94 16.73 65.93
C TRP A 617 8.63 17.50 65.69
N LEU A 618 7.85 17.76 66.74
CA LEU A 618 6.57 18.48 66.65
C LEU A 618 6.74 19.96 66.31
N LEU A 619 7.74 20.63 66.87
CA LEU A 619 7.99 22.06 66.62
C LEU A 619 8.48 22.32 65.19
N VAL A 620 9.40 21.49 64.69
CA VAL A 620 9.91 21.63 63.31
C VAL A 620 8.82 21.25 62.30
N SER A 621 8.04 20.20 62.54
CA SER A 621 6.93 19.83 61.65
C SER A 621 5.87 20.93 61.54
N VAL A 622 5.51 21.60 62.64
CA VAL A 622 4.58 22.73 62.60
C VAL A 622 5.18 23.92 61.84
N ALA A 623 6.47 24.22 62.02
CA ALA A 623 7.14 25.30 61.31
C ALA A 623 7.24 25.04 59.79
N VAL A 624 7.55 23.81 59.39
CA VAL A 624 7.64 23.41 57.97
C VAL A 624 6.26 23.43 57.31
N ILE A 625 5.21 22.92 57.98
CA ILE A 625 3.84 22.97 57.47
C ILE A 625 3.38 24.43 57.30
N VAL A 626 3.67 25.30 58.26
CA VAL A 626 3.31 26.73 58.17
C VAL A 626 4.07 27.43 57.04
N LEU A 627 5.37 27.17 56.88
CA LEU A 627 6.16 27.70 55.76
C LEU A 627 5.65 27.21 54.41
N PHE A 628 5.25 25.94 54.30
CA PHE A 628 4.68 25.37 53.08
C PHE A 628 3.31 25.96 52.73
N VAL A 629 2.39 26.04 53.69
CA VAL A 629 1.05 26.63 53.48
C VAL A 629 1.13 28.10 53.05
N VAL A 630 2.15 28.82 53.51
CA VAL A 630 2.40 30.22 53.12
C VAL A 630 3.10 30.32 51.75
N ALA A 631 3.89 29.32 51.33
CA ALA A 631 4.61 29.33 50.06
C ALA A 631 3.79 28.82 48.86
N ILE A 632 2.75 28.01 49.08
CA ILE A 632 1.88 27.43 48.03
C ILE A 632 1.33 28.51 47.06
N PRO A 633 0.81 29.67 47.51
CA PRO A 633 0.31 30.72 46.62
C PRO A 633 1.39 31.42 45.77
N TYR A 634 2.66 31.35 46.20
CA TYR A 634 3.79 31.98 45.48
C TYR A 634 4.41 31.04 44.45
N LEU A 635 4.35 29.72 44.67
CA LEU A 635 4.80 28.71 43.69
C LEU A 635 3.86 28.62 42.48
N THR A 636 2.56 28.86 42.67
CA THR A 636 1.58 28.90 41.58
C THR A 636 1.71 30.11 40.65
N GLY A 637 2.41 31.18 41.07
CA GLY A 637 2.60 32.41 40.28
C GLY A 637 3.94 32.50 39.55
N LEU A 638 4.82 31.50 39.68
CA LEU A 638 6.14 31.44 39.03
C LEU A 638 6.12 30.69 37.69
N PHE A 639 5.00 30.03 37.36
CA PHE A 639 4.88 29.12 36.21
C PHE A 639 3.57 29.33 35.41
N THR A 640 2.92 30.49 35.56
CA THR A 640 1.93 31.01 34.60
C THR A 640 2.59 31.88 33.55
#